data_AF-A0A536LHD5-F1
#
_entry.id   AF-A0A536LHD5-F1
#
_cell.length_a   1.000
_cell.length_b   1.000
_cell.length_c   1.000
_cell.angle_alpha   90.00
_cell.angle_beta   90.00
_cell.angle_gamma   90.00
#
_symmetry.space_group_name_H-M   'P 1'
#
loop_
_entity.id
_entity.type
_entity.pdbx_description
1 polymer ?
#
loop_
_entity_poly.entity_id
_entity_poly.type
_entity_poly.pdbx_seq_one_letter_code
_entity_poly.pdbx_strand_id
1 'polypeptide(L)'
;MFTPQSGVAQPRRSPKRGSLLVWSMLITLAYEVALVLVPALRGYRLPIPYAVPIFDTPFVFVAIGVGYLCLERHRVRQDFGSAALGASLWLAALLAAAHILAQPDYPISPGVDAGIAPYFFFLSYLSALAGIGLATQYGGRPLPLSDRARVQIGIGVFVLSLVIVIVVVAVRPILPSLVMRPGRLTPFAISAAAVTFGIVGVWALAGGRKRLLAEDSDLVAKFYVLAAFIWLLGLVGFLTHPYRYAVSWYLGGFARPIGVAVVFVSLLREQVWLYAELRGNLQRLKETQAQLIQASKMTALGTLVSGVAHELNNPLTTISLSAQLLQRQADVSPEIRGRVDAISDECERASRIIRDMLTFARRNETERRRINLNAVVEATLSRQARALELDNIRVVKALESTLPPVWADSCQIEQVLLNLYSNAAHAMKSTQGHGVLTVRTTRRPEEVHVEVTDNGPGIPAEHLGHIFDPFFTTKPAGEGTGLGLSLALGIIAEHGGRMTVANVPGSGARFVISLPLGLRVDVAASPAPEIPSSVQGARILIVDDEEKLRRILRDVLSRSGHRVEEAATGHEAIARIERQDYDIIALDLRLPDIHGSAVWRRILEGGRGMAARVIFITGDTMSPDAQKFLEDAGRPVLRKPFTLDTIQKTIALVLSQPPVMQPEPSPRNADAEIAHMF
;
A
#
# COMPACT_ATOMS: atom_id res chain seq x y z
N MET A 1 -27.88 4.51 -32.00
CA MET A 1 -28.36 4.21 -30.63
C MET A 1 -27.25 4.61 -29.68
N PHE A 2 -27.55 5.51 -28.73
CA PHE A 2 -26.70 6.03 -27.66
C PHE A 2 -25.55 7.00 -28.01
N THR A 3 -25.89 8.29 -27.92
CA THR A 3 -25.02 9.40 -27.55
C THR A 3 -24.73 9.39 -26.04
N PRO A 4 -23.53 9.76 -25.57
CA PRO A 4 -23.34 10.27 -24.23
C PRO A 4 -23.32 11.80 -24.26
N GLN A 5 -24.35 12.43 -23.69
CA GLN A 5 -24.37 13.86 -23.43
C GLN A 5 -23.31 14.23 -22.39
N SER A 6 -22.34 15.06 -22.79
CA SER A 6 -21.39 15.71 -21.89
C SER A 6 -22.08 16.81 -21.08
N GLY A 7 -22.71 16.44 -19.97
CA GLY A 7 -23.23 17.37 -18.97
C GLY A 7 -22.19 17.66 -17.90
N VAL A 8 -21.16 18.46 -18.21
CA VAL A 8 -20.30 19.06 -17.17
C VAL A 8 -21.14 20.13 -16.48
N ALA A 9 -21.69 19.80 -15.31
CA ALA A 9 -22.35 20.78 -14.45
C ALA A 9 -21.34 21.85 -14.04
N GLN A 10 -21.43 23.02 -14.66
CA GLN A 10 -20.73 24.22 -14.17
C GLN A 10 -21.11 24.45 -12.70
N PRO A 11 -20.15 24.76 -11.82
CA PRO A 11 -20.47 25.14 -10.46
C PRO A 11 -21.27 26.44 -10.51
N ARG A 12 -22.56 26.37 -10.19
CA ARG A 12 -23.39 27.57 -9.96
C ARG A 12 -22.65 28.45 -8.98
N ARG A 13 -22.18 29.62 -9.42
CA ARG A 13 -21.67 30.69 -8.55
C ARG A 13 -22.76 30.99 -7.53
N SER A 14 -22.60 30.48 -6.31
CA SER A 14 -23.43 30.91 -5.19
C SER A 14 -23.27 32.42 -5.02
N PRO A 15 -24.34 33.19 -4.78
CA PRO A 15 -24.19 34.62 -4.50
C PRO A 15 -23.24 34.77 -3.32
N LYS A 16 -22.36 35.78 -3.36
CA LYS A 16 -21.27 36.04 -2.40
C LYS A 16 -21.70 35.82 -0.93
N ARG A 17 -21.58 34.58 -0.42
CA ARG A 17 -22.06 34.15 0.91
C ARG A 17 -21.25 34.71 2.07
N GLY A 18 -20.06 35.26 1.79
CA GLY A 18 -19.29 36.05 2.75
C GLY A 18 -19.95 37.39 3.12
N SER A 19 -20.90 37.91 2.32
CA SER A 19 -21.47 39.24 2.58
C SER A 19 -22.39 39.25 3.81
N LEU A 20 -23.21 38.22 4.04
CA LEU A 20 -24.22 38.23 5.10
C LEU A 20 -23.65 38.10 6.52
N LEU A 21 -22.54 37.38 6.68
CA LEU A 21 -21.85 37.26 7.98
C LEU A 21 -21.02 38.51 8.27
N VAL A 22 -20.39 39.09 7.23
CA VAL A 22 -19.82 40.43 7.28
C VAL A 22 -20.89 41.47 7.66
N TRP A 23 -22.12 41.35 7.14
CA TRP A 23 -23.24 42.20 7.55
C TRP A 23 -23.59 42.01 9.03
N SER A 24 -23.59 40.79 9.57
CA SER A 24 -23.84 40.58 11.01
C SER A 24 -22.72 41.14 11.90
N MET A 25 -21.46 41.04 11.47
CA MET A 25 -20.32 41.68 12.15
C MET A 25 -20.39 43.19 12.04
N LEU A 26 -20.78 43.74 10.89
CA LEU A 26 -21.01 45.17 10.70
C LEU A 26 -22.19 45.68 11.52
N ILE A 27 -23.24 44.89 11.70
CA ILE A 27 -24.37 45.21 12.59
C ILE A 27 -23.93 45.18 14.06
N THR A 28 -23.11 44.20 14.45
CA THR A 28 -22.54 44.12 15.81
C THR A 28 -21.59 45.29 16.06
N LEU A 29 -20.75 45.63 15.09
CA LEU A 29 -19.86 46.78 15.14
C LEU A 29 -20.65 48.10 15.14
N ALA A 30 -21.72 48.21 14.35
CA ALA A 30 -22.60 49.37 14.35
C ALA A 30 -23.36 49.51 15.67
N TYR A 31 -23.73 48.41 16.31
CA TYR A 31 -24.29 48.37 17.66
C TYR A 31 -23.28 48.88 18.70
N GLU A 32 -22.03 48.41 18.64
CA GLU A 32 -20.92 48.89 19.49
C GLU A 32 -20.64 50.39 19.27
N VAL A 33 -20.59 50.84 18.02
CA VAL A 33 -20.38 52.25 17.64
C VAL A 33 -21.54 53.12 18.13
N ALA A 34 -22.79 52.67 17.96
CA ALA A 34 -23.96 53.37 18.47
C ALA A 34 -23.94 53.47 20.00
N LEU A 35 -23.54 52.40 20.69
CA LEU A 35 -23.40 52.39 22.15
C LEU A 35 -22.32 53.32 22.68
N VAL A 36 -21.26 53.57 21.91
CA VAL A 36 -20.20 54.53 22.24
C VAL A 36 -20.59 55.98 21.90
N LEU A 37 -21.32 56.19 20.79
CA LEU A 37 -21.73 57.53 20.32
C LEU A 37 -22.97 58.10 21.03
N VAL A 38 -23.92 57.26 21.45
CA VAL A 38 -25.16 57.69 22.12
C VAL A 38 -24.89 58.44 23.44
N PRO A 39 -23.94 58.03 24.30
CA PRO A 39 -23.52 58.80 25.47
C PRO A 39 -22.88 60.15 25.10
N ALA A 40 -22.09 60.19 24.02
CA ALA A 40 -21.41 61.40 23.54
C ALA A 40 -22.42 62.47 23.03
N LEU A 41 -23.48 62.03 22.35
CA LEU A 41 -24.55 62.90 21.83
C LEU A 41 -25.51 63.41 22.91
N ARG A 42 -25.65 62.71 24.04
CA ARG A 42 -26.50 63.13 25.18
C ARG A 42 -25.76 63.91 26.27
N GLY A 43 -24.50 64.29 26.04
CA GLY A 43 -23.70 65.01 27.03
C GLY A 43 -23.32 64.18 28.26
N TYR A 44 -23.48 62.86 28.20
CA TYR A 44 -23.09 61.95 29.27
C TYR A 44 -21.56 61.76 29.23
N ARG A 45 -20.84 62.43 30.14
CA ARG A 45 -19.44 62.09 30.41
C ARG A 45 -19.42 60.75 31.15
N LEU A 46 -19.00 59.68 30.48
CA LEU A 46 -18.64 58.42 31.13
C LEU A 46 -17.43 58.69 32.05
N PRO A 47 -17.57 58.70 33.39
CA PRO A 47 -16.40 58.48 34.22
C PRO A 47 -16.04 57.02 34.00
N ILE A 48 -14.89 56.72 33.40
CA ILE A 48 -14.43 55.34 33.21
C ILE A 48 -13.41 55.05 34.31
N PRO A 49 -13.76 54.41 35.45
CA PRO A 49 -12.74 53.83 36.30
C PRO A 49 -12.18 52.58 35.60
N TYR A 50 -10.91 52.66 35.22
CA TYR A 50 -10.17 51.83 34.26
C TYR A 50 -10.27 50.29 34.37
N ALA A 51 -10.72 49.70 35.49
CA ALA A 51 -10.52 48.28 35.77
C ALA A 51 -11.41 47.28 34.98
N VAL A 52 -12.63 47.64 34.55
CA VAL A 52 -13.58 46.67 33.94
C VAL A 52 -13.41 46.51 32.43
N PRO A 53 -13.25 47.58 31.64
CA PRO A 53 -12.96 47.46 30.21
C PRO A 53 -11.66 46.69 29.92
N ILE A 54 -10.72 46.65 30.86
CA ILE A 54 -9.44 45.94 30.70
C ILE A 54 -9.63 44.42 30.55
N PHE A 55 -10.67 43.81 31.14
CA PHE A 55 -10.86 42.35 31.11
C PHE A 55 -12.07 41.90 30.29
N ASP A 56 -13.18 42.64 30.37
CA ASP A 56 -14.40 42.29 29.65
C ASP A 56 -14.27 42.53 28.15
N THR A 57 -13.59 43.61 27.75
CA THR A 57 -13.42 43.92 26.32
C THR A 57 -12.59 42.84 25.60
N PRO A 58 -11.42 42.39 26.11
CA PRO A 58 -10.73 41.24 25.53
C PRO A 58 -11.58 39.97 25.53
N PHE A 59 -12.33 39.70 26.60
CA PHE A 59 -13.21 38.54 26.64
C PHE A 59 -14.29 38.59 25.55
N VAL A 60 -14.97 39.73 25.34
CA VAL A 60 -15.99 39.90 24.31
C VAL A 60 -15.42 39.57 22.93
N PHE A 61 -14.29 40.16 22.56
CA PHE A 61 -13.67 39.90 21.26
C PHE A 61 -13.24 38.44 21.07
N VAL A 62 -12.58 37.86 22.07
CA VAL A 62 -12.10 36.48 22.00
C VAL A 62 -13.27 35.49 22.00
N ALA A 63 -14.31 35.72 22.80
CA ALA A 63 -15.50 34.88 22.84
C ALA A 63 -16.30 34.91 21.53
N ILE A 64 -16.41 36.08 20.88
CA ILE A 64 -17.01 36.19 19.54
C ILE A 64 -16.20 35.38 18.52
N GLY A 65 -14.87 35.56 18.50
CA GLY A 65 -13.98 34.85 17.57
C GLY A 65 -13.98 33.34 17.77
N VAL A 66 -13.85 32.87 19.01
CA VAL A 66 -13.87 31.43 19.34
C VAL A 66 -15.26 30.84 19.14
N GLY A 67 -16.32 31.59 19.45
CA GLY A 67 -17.69 31.20 19.14
C GLY A 67 -17.91 31.00 17.63
N TYR A 68 -17.34 31.88 16.80
CA TYR A 68 -17.36 31.72 15.35
C TYR A 68 -16.60 30.46 14.89
N LEU A 69 -15.40 30.21 15.42
CA LEU A 69 -14.64 29.00 15.12
C LEU A 69 -15.40 27.72 15.50
N CYS A 70 -16.14 27.74 16.61
CA CYS A 70 -17.02 26.63 16.99
C CYS A 70 -18.17 26.43 15.99
N LEU A 71 -18.77 27.52 15.48
CA LEU A 71 -19.82 27.42 14.46
C LEU A 71 -19.30 26.96 13.09
N GLU A 72 -18.08 27.33 12.70
CA GLU A 72 -17.44 26.77 11.50
C GLU A 72 -17.06 25.30 11.69
N ARG A 73 -16.58 24.91 12.88
CA ARG A 73 -16.38 23.50 13.22
C ARG A 73 -17.68 22.71 13.11
N HIS A 74 -18.78 23.25 13.64
CA HIS A 74 -20.10 22.67 13.49
C HIS A 74 -20.54 22.59 12.03
N ARG A 75 -20.21 23.58 11.18
CA ARG A 75 -20.57 23.54 9.75
C ARG A 75 -19.99 22.31 9.04
N VAL A 76 -18.77 21.91 9.44
CA VAL A 76 -18.08 20.73 8.89
C VAL A 76 -18.58 19.45 9.55
N ARG A 77 -18.64 19.41 10.89
CA ARG A 77 -18.94 18.17 11.64
C ARG A 77 -20.41 17.89 11.87
N GLN A 78 -21.25 18.91 11.77
CA GLN A 78 -22.68 18.85 12.07
C GLN A 78 -22.94 18.26 13.46
N ASP A 79 -22.11 18.62 14.45
CA ASP A 79 -22.19 18.12 15.82
C ASP A 79 -22.86 19.13 16.76
N PHE A 80 -23.69 18.63 17.68
CA PHE A 80 -24.40 19.47 18.64
C PHE A 80 -23.44 20.28 19.54
N GLY A 81 -22.27 19.73 19.86
CA GLY A 81 -21.37 20.32 20.85
C GLY A 81 -20.76 21.64 20.37
N SER A 82 -20.29 21.65 19.14
CA SER A 82 -19.73 22.85 18.51
C SER A 82 -20.80 23.92 18.26
N ALA A 83 -22.04 23.52 17.94
CA ALA A 83 -23.17 24.46 17.85
C ALA A 83 -23.52 25.10 19.20
N ALA A 84 -23.66 24.27 20.23
CA ALA A 84 -24.02 24.72 21.58
C ALA A 84 -22.93 25.63 22.17
N LEU A 85 -21.66 25.25 22.05
CA LEU A 85 -20.54 26.06 22.53
C LEU A 85 -20.40 27.37 21.75
N GLY A 86 -20.59 27.34 20.42
CA GLY A 86 -20.56 28.54 19.60
C GLY A 86 -21.65 29.56 19.96
N ALA A 87 -22.90 29.10 20.04
CA ALA A 87 -24.05 29.95 20.36
C ALA A 87 -23.98 30.53 21.79
N SER A 88 -23.55 29.72 22.76
CA SER A 88 -23.40 30.14 24.16
C SER A 88 -22.25 31.12 24.39
N LEU A 89 -21.14 31.00 23.67
CA LEU A 89 -20.04 31.97 23.71
C LEU A 89 -20.46 33.31 23.10
N TRP A 90 -21.24 33.30 22.01
CA TRP A 90 -21.84 34.52 21.46
C TRP A 90 -22.80 35.19 22.44
N LEU A 91 -23.70 34.42 23.07
CA LEU A 91 -24.59 34.94 24.11
C LEU A 91 -23.80 35.49 25.30
N ALA A 92 -22.75 34.79 25.75
CA ALA A 92 -21.89 35.22 26.85
C ALA A 92 -21.15 36.53 26.52
N ALA A 93 -20.71 36.71 25.26
CA ALA A 93 -20.07 37.93 24.79
C ALA A 93 -21.05 39.12 24.77
N LEU A 94 -22.27 38.94 24.24
CA LEU A 94 -23.29 39.99 24.23
C LEU A 94 -23.69 40.42 25.65
N LEU A 95 -23.82 39.46 26.57
CA LEU A 95 -24.10 39.75 27.98
C LEU A 95 -22.91 40.42 28.68
N ALA A 96 -21.67 40.10 28.31
CA ALA A 96 -20.49 40.82 28.81
C ALA A 96 -20.40 42.25 28.26
N ALA A 97 -20.83 42.50 27.02
CA ALA A 97 -20.97 43.87 26.50
C ALA A 97 -22.01 44.66 27.31
N ALA A 98 -23.17 44.05 27.60
CA ALA A 98 -24.16 44.65 28.50
C ALA A 98 -23.60 44.93 29.90
N HIS A 99 -22.73 44.04 30.42
CA HIS A 99 -22.02 44.26 31.68
C HIS A 99 -21.08 45.47 31.63
N ILE A 100 -20.36 45.70 30.53
CA ILE A 100 -19.51 46.90 30.33
C ILE A 100 -20.35 48.18 30.33
N LEU A 101 -21.55 48.13 29.75
CA LEU A 101 -22.43 49.29 29.64
C LEU A 101 -23.15 49.63 30.95
N ALA A 102 -23.44 48.62 31.77
CA ALA A 102 -24.05 48.79 33.08
C ALA A 102 -23.07 49.29 34.17
N GLN A 103 -21.79 49.49 33.83
CA GLN A 103 -20.72 49.85 34.79
C GLN A 103 -20.90 51.14 35.61
N PRO A 104 -21.61 52.19 35.15
CA PRO A 104 -21.88 53.37 35.98
C PRO A 104 -22.61 53.04 37.30
N ASP A 105 -23.21 51.86 37.41
CA ASP A 105 -23.90 51.37 38.60
C ASP A 105 -22.97 50.70 39.65
N TYR A 106 -21.68 50.45 39.37
CA TYR A 106 -20.77 49.88 40.39
C TYR A 106 -20.32 50.94 41.40
N PRO A 107 -20.51 50.70 42.71
CA PRO A 107 -20.18 51.68 43.73
C PRO A 107 -18.65 51.91 43.82
N ILE A 108 -18.24 53.18 43.86
CA ILE A 108 -16.84 53.58 44.08
C ILE A 108 -16.44 53.43 45.56
N SER A 109 -17.43 53.50 46.47
CA SER A 109 -17.26 53.41 47.93
C SER A 109 -18.03 52.22 48.51
N PRO A 110 -17.55 51.58 49.59
CA PRO A 110 -18.27 50.48 50.23
C PRO A 110 -19.68 50.89 50.66
N GLY A 111 -20.68 50.25 50.05
CA GLY A 111 -22.08 50.36 50.47
C GLY A 111 -23.02 51.21 49.60
N VAL A 112 -22.70 51.48 48.34
CA VAL A 112 -23.72 52.00 47.40
C VAL A 112 -24.29 50.82 46.60
N ASP A 113 -25.57 50.92 46.23
CA ASP A 113 -26.31 49.89 45.49
C ASP A 113 -25.60 49.59 44.15
N ALA A 114 -25.29 48.32 43.90
CA ALA A 114 -24.48 47.89 42.74
C ALA A 114 -25.22 47.91 41.39
N GLY A 115 -26.51 48.26 41.42
CA GLY A 115 -27.40 48.28 40.27
C GLY A 115 -27.40 46.97 39.48
N ILE A 116 -27.57 47.06 38.16
CA ILE A 116 -27.86 45.89 37.32
C ILE A 116 -26.61 45.19 36.77
N ALA A 117 -25.42 45.77 36.92
CA ALA A 117 -24.20 45.23 36.30
C ALA A 117 -23.84 43.80 36.78
N PRO A 118 -23.88 43.46 38.07
CA PRO A 118 -23.50 42.11 38.49
C PRO A 118 -24.46 41.02 37.95
N TYR A 119 -25.69 41.37 37.58
CA TYR A 119 -26.61 40.44 36.89
C TYR A 119 -26.07 40.01 35.53
N PHE A 120 -25.61 40.96 34.70
CA PHE A 120 -25.02 40.66 33.40
C PHE A 120 -23.72 39.86 33.52
N PHE A 121 -22.94 40.11 34.58
CA PHE A 121 -21.75 39.31 34.90
C PHE A 121 -22.12 37.84 35.18
N PHE A 122 -23.07 37.57 36.08
CA PHE A 122 -23.52 36.20 36.38
C PHE A 122 -24.17 35.52 35.16
N LEU A 123 -24.98 36.24 34.38
CA LEU A 123 -25.61 35.71 33.17
C LEU A 123 -24.58 35.34 32.09
N SER A 124 -23.50 36.12 31.95
CA SER A 124 -22.39 35.80 31.04
C SER A 124 -21.68 34.51 31.44
N TYR A 125 -21.37 34.34 32.74
CA TYR A 125 -20.81 33.09 33.29
C TYR A 125 -21.75 31.89 33.13
N LEU A 126 -23.04 32.09 33.43
CA LEU A 126 -24.06 31.06 33.26
C LEU A 126 -24.14 30.57 31.81
N SER A 127 -24.15 31.51 30.85
CA SER A 127 -24.17 31.18 29.42
C SER A 127 -22.94 30.36 29.02
N ALA A 128 -21.74 30.79 29.40
CA ALA A 128 -20.49 30.12 29.05
C ALA A 128 -20.41 28.69 29.66
N LEU A 129 -20.74 28.54 30.94
CA LEU A 129 -20.77 27.24 31.63
C LEU A 129 -21.86 26.32 31.07
N ALA A 130 -23.05 26.86 30.75
CA ALA A 130 -24.11 26.09 30.09
C ALA A 130 -23.65 25.59 28.72
N GLY A 131 -22.89 26.41 27.97
CA GLY A 131 -22.24 26.02 26.73
C GLY A 131 -21.33 24.81 26.85
N ILE A 132 -20.41 24.85 27.82
CA ILE A 132 -19.51 23.71 28.11
C ILE A 132 -20.32 22.49 28.56
N GLY A 133 -21.32 22.66 29.41
CA GLY A 133 -22.17 21.56 29.85
C GLY A 133 -22.91 20.91 28.68
N LEU A 134 -23.55 21.71 27.82
CA LEU A 134 -24.20 21.19 26.61
C LEU A 134 -23.22 20.48 25.69
N ALA A 135 -22.04 21.05 25.46
CA ALA A 135 -21.02 20.47 24.59
C ALA A 135 -20.45 19.16 25.14
N THR A 136 -20.24 19.07 26.45
CA THR A 136 -19.70 17.87 27.09
C THR A 136 -20.76 16.77 27.25
N GLN A 137 -21.99 17.13 27.62
CA GLN A 137 -23.09 16.17 27.84
C GLN A 137 -23.66 15.61 26.54
N TYR A 138 -23.82 16.46 25.53
CA TYR A 138 -24.55 16.12 24.30
C TYR A 138 -23.74 16.25 23.02
N GLY A 139 -22.47 16.66 23.08
CA GLY A 139 -21.74 17.06 21.88
C GLY A 139 -21.49 15.95 20.85
N GLY A 140 -21.63 14.67 21.20
CA GLY A 140 -21.52 13.56 20.25
C GLY A 140 -22.77 13.34 19.42
N ARG A 141 -23.84 14.10 19.68
CA ARG A 141 -25.10 13.99 18.94
C ARG A 141 -24.97 14.72 17.60
N PRO A 142 -25.39 14.10 16.48
CA PRO A 142 -25.49 14.82 15.22
C PRO A 142 -26.59 15.87 15.32
N LEU A 143 -26.32 17.05 14.78
CA LEU A 143 -27.25 18.17 14.64
C LEU A 143 -27.08 18.75 13.23
N PRO A 144 -27.65 18.11 12.19
CA PRO A 144 -27.56 18.62 10.84
C PRO A 144 -28.37 19.92 10.69
N LEU A 145 -27.69 21.05 10.49
CA LEU A 145 -28.31 22.36 10.28
C LEU A 145 -28.07 22.89 8.87
N SER A 146 -29.14 23.38 8.25
CA SER A 146 -29.05 24.18 7.02
C SER A 146 -28.43 25.55 7.29
N ASP A 147 -27.91 26.20 6.25
CA ASP A 147 -27.41 27.59 6.34
C ASP A 147 -28.48 28.54 6.90
N ARG A 148 -29.75 28.34 6.53
CA ARG A 148 -30.88 29.14 7.04
C ARG A 148 -31.11 28.91 8.53
N ALA A 149 -31.08 27.66 8.98
CA ALA A 149 -31.26 27.32 10.39
C ALA A 149 -30.12 27.89 11.26
N ARG A 150 -28.88 27.88 10.78
CA ARG A 150 -27.75 28.52 11.47
C ARG A 150 -27.94 30.03 11.63
N VAL A 151 -28.39 30.71 10.59
CA VAL A 151 -28.71 32.15 10.65
C VAL A 151 -29.85 32.40 11.64
N GLN A 152 -30.89 31.56 11.65
CA GLN A 152 -31.98 31.66 12.62
C GLN A 152 -31.50 31.48 14.07
N ILE A 153 -30.57 30.57 14.33
CA ILE A 153 -29.94 30.43 15.66
C ILE A 153 -29.17 31.71 16.02
N GLY A 154 -28.37 32.26 15.10
CA GLY A 154 -27.64 33.51 15.33
C GLY A 154 -28.58 34.69 15.66
N ILE A 155 -29.66 34.84 14.88
CA ILE A 155 -30.71 35.83 15.15
C ILE A 155 -31.38 35.56 16.50
N GLY A 156 -31.70 34.29 16.79
CA GLY A 156 -32.30 33.88 18.05
C GLY A 156 -31.43 34.22 19.26
N VAL A 157 -30.12 34.00 19.18
CA VAL A 157 -29.15 34.38 20.23
C VAL A 157 -29.12 35.89 20.43
N PHE A 158 -29.11 36.66 19.35
CA PHE A 158 -29.13 38.13 19.42
C PHE A 158 -30.44 38.64 20.06
N VAL A 159 -31.59 38.15 19.59
CA VAL A 159 -32.91 38.50 20.11
C VAL A 159 -33.02 38.11 21.59
N LEU A 160 -32.58 36.90 21.96
CA LEU A 160 -32.58 36.44 23.34
C LEU A 160 -31.73 37.36 24.23
N SER A 161 -30.53 37.74 23.78
CA SER A 161 -29.69 38.68 24.51
C SER A 161 -30.37 40.03 24.71
N LEU A 162 -31.01 40.58 23.66
CA LEU A 162 -31.72 41.84 23.73
C LEU A 162 -32.91 41.78 24.71
N VAL A 163 -33.69 40.69 24.66
CA VAL A 163 -34.80 40.44 25.59
C VAL A 163 -34.30 40.37 27.03
N ILE A 164 -33.22 39.64 27.30
CA ILE A 164 -32.62 39.56 28.64
C ILE A 164 -32.21 40.95 29.13
N VAL A 165 -31.53 41.74 28.29
CA VAL A 165 -31.14 43.12 28.64
C VAL A 165 -32.35 44.00 28.95
N ILE A 166 -33.38 43.97 28.10
CA ILE A 166 -34.61 44.75 28.31
C ILE A 166 -35.29 44.33 29.61
N VAL A 167 -35.44 43.03 29.87
CA VAL A 167 -36.10 42.52 31.08
C VAL A 167 -35.33 42.92 32.34
N VAL A 168 -34.00 42.77 32.35
CA VAL A 168 -33.16 43.15 33.49
C VAL A 168 -33.27 44.65 33.76
N VAL A 169 -33.30 45.49 32.72
CA VAL A 169 -33.47 46.95 32.86
C VAL A 169 -34.88 47.31 33.30
N ALA A 170 -35.92 46.67 32.76
CA ALA A 170 -37.32 46.96 33.07
C ALA A 170 -37.69 46.58 34.51
N VAL A 171 -37.14 45.47 35.00
CA VAL A 171 -37.39 44.97 36.37
C VAL A 171 -36.40 45.57 37.37
N ARG A 172 -35.45 46.43 36.94
CA ARG A 172 -34.46 47.11 37.79
C ARG A 172 -35.02 47.63 39.13
N PRO A 173 -36.20 48.29 39.19
CA PRO A 173 -36.73 48.81 40.47
C PRO A 173 -37.08 47.73 41.50
N ILE A 174 -37.28 46.48 41.04
CA ILE A 174 -37.72 45.33 41.85
C ILE A 174 -36.56 44.35 42.07
N LEU A 175 -35.49 44.46 41.28
CA LEU A 175 -34.31 43.61 41.41
C LEU A 175 -33.62 43.88 42.76
N PRO A 176 -33.43 42.84 43.60
CA PRO A 176 -32.70 43.03 44.85
C PRO A 176 -31.25 43.40 44.55
N SER A 177 -30.63 44.23 45.39
CA SER A 177 -29.20 44.46 45.25
C SER A 177 -28.44 43.14 45.35
N LEU A 178 -27.39 42.95 44.56
CA LEU A 178 -26.51 41.78 44.66
C LEU A 178 -25.43 41.98 45.73
N VAL A 179 -25.25 43.21 46.23
CA VAL A 179 -24.21 43.58 47.20
C VAL A 179 -24.82 44.51 48.27
N MET A 180 -24.69 44.16 49.56
CA MET A 180 -25.17 44.93 50.72
C MET A 180 -24.01 45.60 51.45
N ARG A 181 -24.23 46.70 52.20
CA ARG A 181 -23.22 47.23 53.15
C ARG A 181 -22.85 46.14 54.19
N PRO A 182 -21.57 45.87 54.50
CA PRO A 182 -20.33 46.50 54.05
C PRO A 182 -19.68 45.75 52.86
N GLY A 183 -20.38 45.69 51.72
CA GLY A 183 -20.10 44.96 50.47
C GLY A 183 -20.09 43.43 50.52
N ARG A 184 -20.88 42.86 51.44
CA ARG A 184 -21.18 41.42 51.42
C ARG A 184 -22.19 41.11 50.33
N LEU A 185 -22.12 39.91 49.75
CA LEU A 185 -23.16 39.43 48.84
C LEU A 185 -24.51 39.34 49.57
N THR A 186 -25.59 39.68 48.87
CA THR A 186 -26.94 39.45 49.40
C THR A 186 -27.29 37.97 49.40
N PRO A 187 -28.26 37.52 50.23
CA PRO A 187 -28.76 36.15 50.14
C PRO A 187 -29.21 35.77 48.72
N PHE A 188 -29.76 36.72 47.98
CA PHE A 188 -30.10 36.56 46.58
C PHE A 188 -28.85 36.34 45.70
N ALA A 189 -27.79 37.13 45.87
CA ALA A 189 -26.54 36.93 45.11
C ALA A 189 -25.85 35.60 45.44
N ILE A 190 -25.84 35.20 46.72
CA ILE A 190 -25.34 33.89 47.14
C ILE A 190 -26.17 32.77 46.49
N SER A 191 -27.49 32.93 46.42
CA SER A 191 -28.38 31.95 45.81
C SER A 191 -28.19 31.87 44.28
N ALA A 192 -28.11 33.01 43.60
CA ALA A 192 -27.84 33.09 42.17
C ALA A 192 -26.49 32.44 41.83
N ALA A 193 -25.46 32.77 42.62
CA ALA A 193 -24.15 32.16 42.51
C ALA A 193 -24.16 30.66 42.80
N ALA A 194 -24.91 30.21 43.80
CA ALA A 194 -25.08 28.78 44.11
C ALA A 194 -25.77 28.04 42.96
N VAL A 195 -26.71 28.66 42.25
CA VAL A 195 -27.32 28.07 41.04
C VAL A 195 -26.30 27.99 39.90
N THR A 196 -25.58 29.09 39.61
CA THR A 196 -24.56 29.11 38.55
C THR A 196 -23.41 28.14 38.83
N PHE A 197 -22.91 28.11 40.06
CA PHE A 197 -21.78 27.29 40.49
C PHE A 197 -22.19 25.82 40.73
N GLY A 198 -23.23 25.61 41.55
CA GLY A 198 -23.63 24.31 42.08
C GLY A 198 -24.48 23.48 41.13
N ILE A 199 -25.30 24.10 40.27
CA ILE A 199 -26.12 23.36 39.30
C ILE A 199 -25.41 23.33 37.96
N VAL A 200 -25.16 24.48 37.33
CA VAL A 200 -24.64 24.53 35.95
C VAL A 200 -23.14 24.21 35.90
N GLY A 201 -22.35 24.74 36.84
CA GLY A 201 -20.92 24.43 36.95
C GLY A 201 -20.64 22.96 37.22
N VAL A 202 -21.29 22.38 38.23
CA VAL A 202 -21.18 20.94 38.54
C VAL A 202 -21.68 20.09 37.37
N TRP A 203 -22.78 20.46 36.72
CA TRP A 203 -23.29 19.76 35.55
C TRP A 203 -22.30 19.77 34.38
N ALA A 204 -21.62 20.90 34.14
CA ALA A 204 -20.58 21.03 33.13
C ALA A 204 -19.34 20.17 33.45
N LEU A 205 -18.88 20.18 34.71
CA LEU A 205 -17.76 19.35 35.16
C LEU A 205 -18.11 17.86 35.13
N ALA A 206 -19.34 17.47 35.52
CA ALA A 206 -19.80 16.08 35.48
C ALA A 206 -19.87 15.53 34.05
N GLY A 207 -20.35 16.34 33.10
CA GLY A 207 -20.34 16.02 31.67
C GLY A 207 -18.92 15.83 31.15
N GLY A 208 -18.01 16.73 31.51
CA GLY A 208 -16.61 16.66 31.17
C GLY A 208 -15.91 15.41 31.74
N ARG A 209 -16.14 15.09 33.03
CA ARG A 209 -15.63 13.87 33.68
C ARG A 209 -16.11 12.61 32.97
N LYS A 210 -17.38 12.55 32.56
CA LYS A 210 -17.93 11.40 31.82
C LYS A 210 -17.18 11.17 30.50
N ARG A 211 -16.84 12.22 29.76
CA ARG A 211 -16.06 12.11 28.51
C ARG A 211 -14.59 11.77 28.74
N LEU A 212 -14.00 12.26 29.82
CA LEU A 212 -12.63 11.95 30.23
C LEU A 212 -12.41 10.46 30.52
N LEU A 213 -13.44 9.81 31.10
CA LEU A 213 -13.41 8.39 31.48
C LEU A 213 -13.82 7.44 30.35
N ALA A 214 -14.26 7.95 29.19
CA ALA A 214 -14.53 7.12 28.03
C ALA A 214 -13.21 6.64 27.40
N GLU A 215 -13.16 5.39 26.91
CA GLU A 215 -11.97 4.78 26.28
C GLU A 215 -11.45 5.63 25.10
N ASP A 216 -12.36 6.21 24.31
CA ASP A 216 -12.05 7.20 23.28
C ASP A 216 -11.99 8.62 23.87
N SER A 217 -11.05 8.85 24.80
CA SER A 217 -10.98 10.14 25.50
C SER A 217 -10.69 11.29 24.52
N ASP A 218 -11.73 12.04 24.19
CA ASP A 218 -11.64 13.23 23.34
C ASP A 218 -10.74 14.26 24.03
N LEU A 219 -9.56 14.51 23.46
CA LEU A 219 -8.59 15.45 24.01
C LEU A 219 -9.22 16.84 24.22
N VAL A 220 -10.20 17.21 23.39
CA VAL A 220 -10.95 18.47 23.49
C VAL A 220 -11.75 18.55 24.78
N ALA A 221 -12.29 17.43 25.27
CA ALA A 221 -13.07 17.40 26.51
C ALA A 221 -12.22 17.76 27.74
N LYS A 222 -10.92 17.45 27.74
CA LYS A 222 -9.99 17.81 28.83
C LYS A 222 -9.85 19.33 28.96
N PHE A 223 -9.74 20.03 27.84
CA PHE A 223 -9.66 21.49 27.81
C PHE A 223 -10.99 22.15 28.19
N TYR A 224 -12.13 21.56 27.83
CA TYR A 224 -13.43 22.07 28.27
C TYR A 224 -13.61 21.98 29.80
N VAL A 225 -13.16 20.87 30.41
CA VAL A 225 -13.16 20.74 31.88
C VAL A 225 -12.26 21.78 32.52
N LEU A 226 -11.05 21.99 31.96
CA LEU A 226 -10.12 23.00 32.43
C LEU A 226 -10.70 24.43 32.31
N ALA A 227 -11.35 24.75 31.19
CA ALA A 227 -12.01 26.04 31.00
C ALA A 227 -13.15 26.26 32.01
N ALA A 228 -14.00 25.25 32.24
CA ALA A 228 -15.04 25.30 33.25
C ALA A 228 -14.47 25.48 34.66
N PHE A 229 -13.39 24.78 35.00
CA PHE A 229 -12.70 24.92 36.28
C PHE A 229 -12.14 26.33 36.49
N ILE A 230 -11.49 26.91 35.47
CA ILE A 230 -10.98 28.29 35.53
C ILE A 230 -12.12 29.29 35.73
N TRP A 231 -13.24 29.14 35.01
CA TRP A 231 -14.40 30.00 35.20
C TRP A 231 -15.03 29.85 36.59
N LEU A 232 -15.12 28.63 37.12
CA LEU A 232 -15.61 28.41 38.48
C LEU A 232 -14.69 29.05 39.52
N LEU A 233 -13.37 28.97 39.34
CA LEU A 233 -12.40 29.63 40.21
C LEU A 233 -12.54 31.17 40.15
N GLY A 234 -12.75 31.71 38.94
CA GLY A 234 -13.04 33.13 38.75
C GLY A 234 -14.31 33.58 39.45
N LEU A 235 -15.37 32.76 39.39
CA LEU A 235 -16.62 33.01 40.09
C LEU A 235 -16.42 33.01 41.61
N VAL A 236 -15.68 32.04 42.17
CA VAL A 236 -15.32 32.00 43.60
C VAL A 236 -14.53 33.25 44.02
N GLY A 237 -13.59 33.70 43.19
CA GLY A 237 -12.87 34.95 43.40
C GLY A 237 -13.81 36.15 43.54
N PHE A 238 -14.80 36.26 42.66
CA PHE A 238 -15.82 37.31 42.75
C PHE A 238 -16.69 37.18 44.02
N LEU A 239 -17.06 35.96 44.41
CA LEU A 239 -17.98 35.75 45.54
C LEU A 239 -17.34 36.03 46.91
N THR A 240 -16.04 35.81 47.04
CA THR A 240 -15.32 36.02 48.31
C THR A 240 -15.19 37.50 48.65
N HIS A 241 -14.88 38.36 47.67
CA HIS A 241 -14.77 39.81 47.86
C HIS A 241 -15.31 40.54 46.60
N PRO A 242 -16.62 40.83 46.52
CA PRO A 242 -17.26 41.40 45.32
C PRO A 242 -17.01 42.92 45.14
N TYR A 243 -15.92 43.44 45.70
CA TYR A 243 -15.59 44.86 45.68
C TYR A 243 -14.68 45.20 44.51
N ARG A 244 -14.94 46.32 43.86
CA ARG A 244 -14.07 46.88 42.83
C ARG A 244 -12.66 47.06 43.41
N TYR A 245 -11.64 46.68 42.64
CA TYR A 245 -10.20 46.74 43.00
C TYR A 245 -9.66 45.66 43.96
N ALA A 246 -10.48 44.75 44.48
CA ALA A 246 -9.95 43.59 45.21
C ALA A 246 -9.19 42.63 44.28
N VAL A 247 -8.12 42.00 44.78
CA VAL A 247 -7.35 41.00 44.00
C VAL A 247 -8.24 39.89 43.45
N SER A 248 -9.23 39.45 44.24
CA SER A 248 -10.17 38.39 43.83
C SER A 248 -11.17 38.86 42.76
N TRP A 249 -11.48 40.16 42.71
CA TRP A 249 -12.29 40.77 41.65
C TRP A 249 -11.52 40.75 40.32
N TYR A 250 -10.23 41.09 40.34
CA TYR A 250 -9.34 40.95 39.18
C TYR A 250 -9.23 39.50 38.71
N LEU A 251 -9.10 38.56 39.65
CA LEU A 251 -9.04 37.12 39.35
C LEU A 251 -10.29 36.63 38.61
N GLY A 252 -11.48 37.09 39.02
CA GLY A 252 -12.74 36.81 38.32
C GLY A 252 -12.86 37.48 36.95
N GLY A 253 -12.23 38.65 36.77
CA GLY A 253 -12.06 39.31 35.48
C GLY A 253 -11.19 38.51 34.52
N PHE A 254 -10.01 38.06 34.97
CA PHE A 254 -9.04 37.29 34.18
C PHE A 254 -9.50 35.87 33.83
N ALA A 255 -10.28 35.23 34.69
CA ALA A 255 -10.75 33.86 34.46
C ALA A 255 -11.54 33.72 33.16
N ARG A 256 -12.36 34.71 32.80
CA ARG A 256 -13.17 34.71 31.57
C ARG A 256 -12.34 34.58 30.29
N PRO A 257 -11.44 35.53 29.95
CA PRO A 257 -10.62 35.44 28.74
C PRO A 257 -9.68 34.22 28.78
N ILE A 258 -9.17 33.83 29.96
CA ILE A 258 -8.32 32.63 30.08
C ILE A 258 -9.11 31.36 29.73
N GLY A 259 -10.32 31.16 30.26
CA GLY A 259 -11.10 29.97 29.94
C GLY A 259 -11.49 29.89 28.47
N VAL A 260 -11.77 31.02 27.80
CA VAL A 260 -11.98 31.03 26.34
C VAL A 260 -10.68 30.72 25.59
N ALA A 261 -9.53 31.22 26.05
CA ALA A 261 -8.23 30.88 25.46
C ALA A 261 -7.91 29.37 25.57
N VAL A 262 -8.28 28.73 26.67
CA VAL A 262 -8.17 27.27 26.84
C VAL A 262 -9.05 26.53 25.82
N VAL A 263 -10.27 26.99 25.58
CA VAL A 263 -11.14 26.47 24.51
C VAL A 263 -10.49 26.67 23.14
N PHE A 264 -9.89 27.83 22.88
CA PHE A 264 -9.21 28.11 21.61
C PHE A 264 -8.01 27.18 21.35
N VAL A 265 -7.15 26.97 22.36
CA VAL A 265 -6.02 26.05 22.28
C VAL A 265 -6.47 24.63 21.97
N SER A 266 -7.62 24.21 22.51
CA SER A 266 -8.20 22.89 22.21
C SER A 266 -8.55 22.73 20.73
N LEU A 267 -9.15 23.75 20.13
CA LEU A 267 -9.52 23.76 18.72
C LEU A 267 -8.28 23.76 17.81
N LEU A 268 -7.26 24.55 18.15
CA LEU A 268 -6.00 24.58 17.39
C LEU A 268 -5.27 23.23 17.42
N ARG A 269 -5.19 22.60 18.60
CA ARG A 269 -4.51 21.31 18.74
C ARG A 269 -5.21 20.23 17.92
N GLU A 270 -6.54 20.21 17.94
CA GLU A 270 -7.32 19.27 17.13
C GLU A 270 -7.10 19.48 15.63
N GLN A 271 -7.04 20.73 15.16
CA GLN A 271 -6.74 21.07 13.77
C GLN A 271 -5.37 20.54 13.32
N VAL A 272 -4.34 20.74 14.15
CA VAL A 272 -2.98 20.24 13.86
C VAL A 272 -2.96 18.71 13.76
N TRP A 273 -3.65 18.02 14.68
CA TRP A 273 -3.73 16.56 14.68
C TRP A 273 -4.44 16.02 13.44
N LEU A 274 -5.62 16.58 13.10
CA LEU A 274 -6.37 16.20 11.90
C LEU A 274 -5.55 16.40 10.62
N TYR A 275 -4.79 17.49 10.55
CA TYR A 275 -3.96 17.78 9.38
C TYR A 275 -2.78 16.80 9.24
N ALA A 276 -2.16 16.39 10.37
CA ALA A 276 -1.12 15.37 10.38
C ALA A 276 -1.67 14.00 9.96
N GLU A 277 -2.82 13.59 10.50
CA GLU A 277 -3.53 12.35 10.15
C GLU A 277 -3.86 12.30 8.65
N LEU A 278 -4.42 13.39 8.11
CA LEU A 278 -4.76 13.49 6.69
C LEU A 278 -3.53 13.36 5.79
N ARG A 279 -2.41 14.02 6.15
CA ARG A 279 -1.15 13.88 5.41
C ARG A 279 -0.64 12.45 5.43
N GLY A 280 -0.68 11.78 6.59
CA GLY A 280 -0.30 10.37 6.73
C GLY A 280 -1.14 9.45 5.83
N ASN A 281 -2.46 9.63 5.83
CA ASN A 281 -3.37 8.84 5.01
C ASN A 281 -3.19 9.10 3.51
N LEU A 282 -2.96 10.35 3.09
CA LEU A 282 -2.65 10.69 1.70
C LEU A 282 -1.34 10.05 1.23
N GLN A 283 -0.34 10.00 2.09
CA GLN A 283 0.94 9.38 1.76
C GLN A 283 0.79 7.86 1.58
N ARG A 284 0.11 7.18 2.51
CA ARG A 284 -0.21 5.75 2.39
C ARG A 284 -1.01 5.43 1.12
N LEU A 285 -1.97 6.29 0.77
CA LEU A 285 -2.77 6.13 -0.45
C LEU A 285 -1.89 6.20 -1.71
N LYS A 286 -0.98 7.19 -1.79
CA LYS A 286 -0.04 7.33 -2.91
C LYS A 286 0.89 6.13 -3.05
N GLU A 287 1.45 5.65 -1.93
CA GLU A 287 2.32 4.46 -1.90
C GLU A 287 1.58 3.21 -2.38
N THR A 288 0.35 3.00 -1.88
CA THR A 288 -0.49 1.87 -2.29
C THR A 288 -0.85 1.96 -3.78
N GLN A 289 -1.19 3.15 -4.28
CA GLN A 289 -1.50 3.34 -5.70
C GLN A 289 -0.28 3.07 -6.59
N ALA A 290 0.92 3.49 -6.18
CA ALA A 290 2.16 3.20 -6.91
C ALA A 290 2.43 1.67 -6.99
N GLN A 291 2.23 0.96 -5.87
CA GLN A 291 2.35 -0.50 -5.84
C GLN A 291 1.34 -1.19 -6.75
N LEU A 292 0.08 -0.75 -6.77
CA LEU A 292 -0.96 -1.29 -7.66
C LEU A 292 -0.64 -1.06 -9.14
N ILE A 293 -0.16 0.15 -9.49
CA ILE A 293 0.25 0.45 -10.87
C ILE A 293 1.42 -0.45 -11.29
N GLN A 294 2.42 -0.66 -10.43
CA GLN A 294 3.54 -1.53 -10.72
C GLN A 294 3.12 -3.00 -10.87
N ALA A 295 2.23 -3.49 -10.00
CA ALA A 295 1.67 -4.84 -10.09
C ALA A 295 0.84 -5.04 -11.38
N SER A 296 0.02 -4.06 -11.74
CA SER A 296 -0.79 -4.08 -12.97
C SER A 296 0.10 -4.07 -14.22
N LYS A 297 1.13 -3.22 -14.25
CA LYS A 297 2.12 -3.21 -15.35
C LYS A 297 2.81 -4.55 -15.50
N MET A 298 3.21 -5.18 -14.40
CA MET A 298 3.87 -6.49 -14.44
C MET A 298 2.94 -7.58 -14.95
N THR A 299 1.67 -7.56 -14.53
CA THR A 299 0.65 -8.51 -15.00
C THR A 299 0.41 -8.37 -16.51
N ALA A 300 0.25 -7.13 -17.00
CA ALA A 300 0.08 -6.86 -18.42
C ALA A 300 1.29 -7.27 -19.25
N LEU A 301 2.51 -7.01 -18.74
CA LEU A 301 3.76 -7.44 -19.37
C LEU A 301 3.83 -8.98 -19.43
N GLY A 302 3.47 -9.68 -18.35
CA GLY A 302 3.38 -11.15 -18.29
C GLY A 302 2.47 -11.74 -19.36
N THR A 303 1.25 -11.22 -19.49
CA THR A 303 0.30 -11.70 -20.49
C THR A 303 0.81 -11.47 -21.91
N LEU A 304 1.38 -10.30 -22.20
CA LEU A 304 1.92 -9.97 -23.52
C LEU A 304 3.14 -10.83 -23.86
N VAL A 305 4.09 -10.97 -22.94
CA VAL A 305 5.30 -11.79 -23.14
C VAL A 305 4.92 -13.25 -23.34
N SER A 306 3.92 -13.77 -22.62
CA SER A 306 3.44 -15.14 -22.79
C SER A 306 2.87 -15.40 -24.19
N GLY A 307 2.06 -14.48 -24.72
CA GLY A 307 1.51 -14.60 -26.08
C GLY A 307 2.61 -14.53 -27.14
N VAL A 308 3.48 -13.52 -27.05
CA VAL A 308 4.60 -13.32 -28.00
C VAL A 308 5.60 -14.47 -27.94
N ALA A 309 5.91 -15.00 -26.76
CA ALA A 309 6.83 -16.12 -26.63
C ALA A 309 6.33 -17.37 -27.36
N HIS A 310 5.02 -17.64 -27.31
CA HIS A 310 4.46 -18.79 -28.01
C HIS A 310 4.62 -18.66 -29.53
N GLU A 311 4.31 -17.49 -30.08
CA GLU A 311 4.45 -17.21 -31.51
C GLU A 311 5.91 -17.19 -32.00
N LEU A 312 6.86 -16.85 -31.12
CA LEU A 312 8.30 -16.86 -31.45
C LEU A 312 8.96 -18.24 -31.26
N ASN A 313 8.52 -19.03 -30.27
CA ASN A 313 9.12 -20.33 -29.98
C ASN A 313 8.93 -21.32 -31.14
N ASN A 314 7.77 -21.29 -31.81
CA ASN A 314 7.45 -22.18 -32.92
C ASN A 314 8.42 -22.01 -34.12
N PRO A 315 8.56 -20.83 -34.74
CA PRO A 315 9.49 -20.63 -35.85
C PRO A 315 10.95 -20.87 -35.42
N LEU A 316 11.35 -20.48 -34.20
CA LEU A 316 12.70 -20.74 -33.69
C LEU A 316 13.00 -22.25 -33.57
N THR A 317 12.01 -23.05 -33.16
CA THR A 317 12.14 -24.52 -33.12
C THR A 317 12.38 -25.07 -34.52
N THR A 318 11.59 -24.64 -35.49
CA THR A 318 11.70 -25.06 -36.89
C THR A 318 13.05 -24.66 -37.51
N ILE A 319 13.53 -23.43 -37.28
CA ILE A 319 14.84 -22.96 -37.77
C ILE A 319 15.98 -23.73 -37.11
N SER A 320 15.93 -23.91 -35.79
CA SER A 320 16.97 -24.62 -35.02
C SER A 320 17.11 -26.08 -35.46
N LEU A 321 15.99 -26.81 -35.60
CA LEU A 321 16.02 -28.19 -36.09
C LEU A 321 16.52 -28.28 -37.53
N SER A 322 16.13 -27.34 -38.39
CA SER A 322 16.60 -27.31 -39.79
C SER A 322 18.11 -27.06 -39.87
N ALA A 323 18.64 -26.14 -39.07
CA ALA A 323 20.08 -25.89 -38.98
C ALA A 323 20.83 -27.15 -38.48
N GLN A 324 20.32 -27.80 -37.43
CA GLN A 324 20.92 -29.04 -36.91
C GLN A 324 20.87 -30.20 -37.92
N LEU A 325 19.81 -30.29 -38.72
CA LEU A 325 19.71 -31.26 -39.81
C LEU A 325 20.76 -31.02 -40.91
N LEU A 326 20.99 -29.77 -41.28
CA LEU A 326 22.01 -29.39 -42.25
C LEU A 326 23.43 -29.66 -41.71
N GLN A 327 23.69 -29.40 -40.43
CA GLN A 327 24.96 -29.75 -39.78
C GLN A 327 25.28 -31.24 -39.85
N ARG A 328 24.26 -32.11 -39.79
CA ARG A 328 24.41 -33.58 -39.84
C ARG A 328 24.53 -34.14 -41.26
N GLN A 329 24.38 -33.33 -42.32
CA GLN A 329 24.63 -33.78 -43.68
C GLN A 329 26.15 -33.86 -43.97
N ALA A 330 26.57 -34.96 -44.60
CA ALA A 330 27.98 -35.25 -44.86
C ALA A 330 28.58 -34.37 -45.98
N ASP A 331 27.79 -33.95 -46.97
CA ASP A 331 28.24 -33.23 -48.18
C ASP A 331 28.24 -31.69 -48.07
N VAL A 332 28.15 -31.13 -46.86
CA VAL A 332 28.09 -29.68 -46.68
C VAL A 332 29.51 -29.07 -46.65
N SER A 333 29.77 -28.11 -47.52
CA SER A 333 31.06 -27.41 -47.58
C SER A 333 31.40 -26.71 -46.25
N PRO A 334 32.70 -26.53 -45.91
CA PRO A 334 33.11 -25.89 -44.66
C PRO A 334 32.53 -24.47 -44.48
N GLU A 335 32.40 -23.71 -45.57
CA GLU A 335 31.83 -22.36 -45.55
C GLU A 335 30.32 -22.37 -45.24
N ILE A 336 29.57 -23.33 -45.81
CA ILE A 336 28.15 -23.46 -45.52
C ILE A 336 27.96 -23.96 -44.08
N ARG A 337 28.80 -24.88 -43.61
CA ARG A 337 28.79 -25.35 -42.22
C ARG A 337 28.96 -24.20 -41.23
N GLY A 338 29.95 -23.32 -41.43
CA GLY A 338 30.14 -22.14 -40.59
C GLY A 338 28.92 -21.18 -40.58
N ARG A 339 28.22 -21.03 -41.71
CA ARG A 339 26.97 -20.24 -41.76
C ARG A 339 25.82 -20.91 -41.01
N VAL A 340 25.71 -22.23 -41.09
CA VAL A 340 24.69 -23.00 -40.36
C VAL A 340 24.95 -22.98 -38.85
N ASP A 341 26.22 -23.05 -38.44
CA ASP A 341 26.61 -22.91 -37.03
C ASP A 341 26.18 -21.53 -36.48
N ALA A 342 26.44 -20.45 -37.24
CA ALA A 342 26.00 -19.12 -36.86
C ALA A 342 24.46 -18.99 -36.74
N ILE A 343 23.69 -19.64 -37.62
CA ILE A 343 22.22 -19.67 -37.51
C ILE A 343 21.78 -20.40 -36.23
N SER A 344 22.45 -21.51 -35.89
CA SER A 344 22.16 -22.26 -34.68
C SER A 344 22.44 -21.43 -33.42
N ASP A 345 23.57 -20.73 -33.37
CA ASP A 345 23.96 -19.87 -32.26
C ASP A 345 22.95 -18.72 -32.04
N GLU A 346 22.49 -18.09 -33.12
CA GLU A 346 21.47 -17.04 -33.04
C GLU A 346 20.09 -17.57 -32.61
N CYS A 347 19.71 -18.78 -33.00
CA CYS A 347 18.49 -19.42 -32.51
C CYS A 347 18.57 -19.71 -31.01
N GLU A 348 19.72 -20.19 -30.51
CA GLU A 348 19.93 -20.41 -29.08
C GLU A 348 19.91 -19.10 -28.29
N ARG A 349 20.52 -18.04 -28.84
CA ARG A 349 20.51 -16.71 -28.25
C ARG A 349 19.09 -16.14 -28.16
N ALA A 350 18.32 -16.18 -29.25
CA ALA A 350 16.92 -15.74 -29.25
C ALA A 350 16.07 -16.53 -28.23
N SER A 351 16.26 -17.85 -28.16
CA SER A 351 15.57 -18.73 -27.20
C SER A 351 15.91 -18.40 -25.75
N ARG A 352 17.15 -17.96 -25.48
CA ARG A 352 17.57 -17.48 -24.15
C ARG A 352 16.86 -16.17 -23.78
N ILE A 353 16.81 -15.21 -24.70
CA ILE A 353 16.15 -13.91 -24.48
C ILE A 353 14.66 -14.11 -24.16
N ILE A 354 13.97 -14.96 -24.91
CA ILE A 354 12.55 -15.26 -24.66
C ILE A 354 12.35 -15.89 -23.28
N ARG A 355 13.20 -16.85 -22.88
CA ARG A 355 13.15 -17.45 -21.53
C ARG A 355 13.42 -16.43 -20.43
N ASP A 356 14.37 -15.53 -20.61
CA ASP A 356 14.67 -14.49 -19.62
C ASP A 356 13.49 -13.52 -19.46
N MET A 357 12.86 -13.13 -20.58
CA MET A 357 11.65 -12.29 -20.56
C MET A 357 10.48 -13.02 -19.87
N LEU A 358 10.27 -14.30 -20.15
CA LEU A 358 9.22 -15.11 -19.51
C LEU A 358 9.45 -15.26 -18.01
N THR A 359 10.71 -15.52 -17.60
CA THR A 359 11.09 -15.65 -16.19
C THR A 359 10.93 -14.32 -15.45
N PHE A 360 11.22 -13.20 -16.11
CA PHE A 360 11.01 -11.87 -15.55
C PHE A 360 9.53 -11.54 -15.36
N ALA A 361 8.67 -11.99 -16.28
CA ALA A 361 7.26 -11.64 -16.28
C ALA A 361 6.39 -12.55 -15.38
N ARG A 362 6.88 -13.73 -14.99
CA ARG A 362 6.24 -14.62 -14.01
C ARG A 362 6.89 -14.44 -12.62
N ARG A 363 6.06 -14.36 -11.58
CA ARG A 363 6.43 -14.84 -10.25
C ARG A 363 6.22 -16.35 -10.28
N ASN A 364 7.28 -17.14 -10.38
CA ASN A 364 7.16 -18.60 -10.37
C ASN A 364 6.71 -19.08 -8.97
N GLU A 365 5.89 -20.13 -8.90
CA GLU A 365 5.74 -20.89 -7.67
C GLU A 365 7.13 -21.46 -7.33
N THR A 366 7.74 -20.90 -6.30
CA THR A 366 9.12 -21.22 -5.94
C THR A 366 9.14 -22.61 -5.30
N GLU A 367 9.73 -23.62 -5.97
CA GLU A 367 9.96 -24.95 -5.36
C GLU A 367 11.15 -24.89 -4.40
N ARG A 368 10.95 -24.20 -3.26
CA ARG A 368 12.00 -24.06 -2.26
C ARG A 368 12.23 -25.39 -1.56
N ARG A 369 13.49 -25.77 -1.46
CA ARG A 369 13.93 -26.94 -0.71
C ARG A 369 15.11 -26.54 0.18
N ARG A 370 15.52 -27.42 1.09
CA ARG A 370 16.78 -27.23 1.81
C ARG A 370 17.94 -27.53 0.86
N ILE A 371 18.66 -26.48 0.47
CA ILE A 371 19.78 -26.61 -0.46
C ILE A 371 21.10 -26.28 0.24
N ASN A 372 22.16 -26.99 -0.14
CA ASN A 372 23.53 -26.64 0.21
C ASN A 372 24.02 -25.56 -0.75
N LEU A 373 24.15 -24.33 -0.25
CA LEU A 373 24.49 -23.17 -1.07
C LEU A 373 25.89 -23.27 -1.70
N ASN A 374 26.88 -23.84 -0.96
CA ASN A 374 28.21 -24.05 -1.51
C ASN A 374 28.19 -25.05 -2.68
N ALA A 375 27.37 -26.10 -2.60
CA ALA A 375 27.23 -27.06 -3.70
C ALA A 375 26.67 -26.40 -4.97
N VAL A 376 25.71 -25.48 -4.84
CA VAL A 376 25.17 -24.71 -5.97
C VAL A 376 26.21 -23.74 -6.54
N VAL A 377 26.99 -23.07 -5.68
CA VAL A 377 28.09 -22.19 -6.09
C VAL A 377 29.14 -22.97 -6.88
N GLU A 378 29.56 -24.14 -6.38
CA GLU A 378 30.56 -24.99 -7.02
C GLU A 378 30.08 -25.58 -8.34
N ALA A 379 28.85 -26.10 -8.39
CA ALA A 379 28.27 -26.65 -9.62
C ALA A 379 28.18 -25.58 -10.72
N THR A 380 27.79 -24.36 -10.34
CA THR A 380 27.68 -23.23 -11.27
C THR A 380 29.03 -22.73 -11.77
N LEU A 381 30.03 -22.64 -10.88
CA LEU A 381 31.40 -22.30 -11.30
C LEU A 381 32.00 -23.37 -12.21
N SER A 382 31.72 -24.65 -11.96
CA SER A 382 32.21 -25.76 -12.77
C SER A 382 31.64 -25.72 -14.19
N ARG A 383 30.35 -25.37 -14.34
CA ARG A 383 29.73 -25.16 -15.66
C ARG A 383 30.36 -24.02 -16.45
N GLN A 384 30.79 -22.94 -15.78
CA GLN A 384 31.40 -21.76 -16.41
C GLN A 384 32.93 -21.84 -16.54
N ALA A 385 33.58 -22.89 -16.02
CA ALA A 385 35.03 -22.98 -15.93
C ALA A 385 35.72 -22.75 -17.29
N ARG A 386 35.27 -23.44 -18.34
CA ARG A 386 35.84 -23.32 -19.69
C ARG A 386 35.69 -21.92 -20.28
N ALA A 387 34.54 -21.27 -20.07
CA ALA A 387 34.31 -19.91 -20.56
C ALA A 387 35.20 -18.89 -19.85
N LEU A 388 35.32 -19.02 -18.53
CA LEU A 388 36.18 -18.15 -17.71
C LEU A 388 37.66 -18.33 -18.04
N GLU A 389 38.10 -19.57 -18.33
CA GLU A 389 39.47 -19.87 -18.77
C GLU A 389 39.79 -19.24 -20.14
N LEU A 390 38.88 -19.36 -21.12
CA LEU A 390 39.04 -18.73 -22.44
C LEU A 390 39.18 -17.21 -22.36
N ASP A 391 38.54 -16.60 -21.38
CA ASP A 391 38.58 -15.16 -21.11
C ASP A 391 39.75 -14.74 -20.18
N ASN A 392 40.68 -15.66 -19.85
CA ASN A 392 41.82 -15.44 -18.94
C ASN A 392 41.41 -14.94 -17.54
N ILE A 393 40.31 -15.46 -17.00
CA ILE A 393 39.79 -15.12 -15.68
C ILE A 393 40.15 -16.20 -14.67
N ARG A 394 40.93 -15.84 -13.65
CA ARG A 394 41.24 -16.70 -12.51
C ARG A 394 40.12 -16.66 -11.47
N VAL A 395 39.60 -17.83 -11.09
CA VAL A 395 38.59 -17.94 -10.04
C VAL A 395 39.25 -18.19 -8.68
N VAL A 396 38.97 -17.33 -7.69
CA VAL A 396 39.39 -17.49 -6.30
C VAL A 396 38.18 -17.84 -5.44
N LYS A 397 38.21 -19.00 -4.80
CA LYS A 397 37.12 -19.49 -3.95
C LYS A 397 37.50 -19.32 -2.49
N ALA A 398 36.69 -18.58 -1.73
CA ALA A 398 36.81 -18.43 -0.28
C ALA A 398 35.49 -18.87 0.36
N LEU A 399 35.16 -20.15 0.20
CA LEU A 399 33.90 -20.71 0.68
C LEU A 399 34.03 -21.13 2.14
N GLU A 400 33.07 -20.73 2.98
CA GLU A 400 33.05 -21.17 4.37
C GLU A 400 32.72 -22.66 4.45
N SER A 401 33.52 -23.42 5.20
CA SER A 401 33.47 -24.89 5.23
C SER A 401 32.17 -25.46 5.80
N THR A 402 31.44 -24.69 6.60
CA THR A 402 30.21 -25.14 7.28
C THR A 402 29.10 -24.09 7.19
N LEU A 403 28.42 -24.04 6.04
CA LEU A 403 27.20 -23.25 5.89
C LEU A 403 25.94 -24.05 6.27
N PRO A 404 25.01 -23.48 7.04
CA PRO A 404 23.70 -24.07 7.21
C PRO A 404 22.93 -24.13 5.88
N PRO A 405 22.05 -25.13 5.67
CA PRO A 405 21.21 -25.19 4.49
C PRO A 405 20.25 -23.99 4.45
N VAL A 406 20.05 -23.44 3.25
CA VAL A 406 19.10 -22.35 3.00
C VAL A 406 17.82 -22.91 2.39
N TRP A 407 16.69 -22.27 2.68
CA TRP A 407 15.40 -22.64 2.09
C TRP A 407 15.21 -21.87 0.79
N ALA A 408 15.63 -22.49 -0.31
CA ALA A 408 15.64 -21.85 -1.61
C ALA A 408 15.48 -22.85 -2.75
N ASP A 409 15.08 -22.35 -3.91
CA ASP A 409 15.06 -23.10 -5.16
C ASP A 409 16.47 -23.09 -5.76
N SER A 410 17.09 -24.28 -5.87
CA SER A 410 18.47 -24.41 -6.37
C SER A 410 18.64 -23.88 -7.79
N CYS A 411 17.63 -24.06 -8.65
CA CYS A 411 17.69 -23.62 -10.05
C CYS A 411 17.64 -22.09 -10.13
N GLN A 412 16.81 -21.45 -9.31
CA GLN A 412 16.72 -19.99 -9.27
C GLN A 412 17.98 -19.34 -8.68
N ILE A 413 18.55 -19.93 -7.62
CA ILE A 413 19.82 -19.44 -7.06
C ILE A 413 20.98 -19.64 -8.05
N GLU A 414 21.01 -20.77 -8.75
CA GLU A 414 21.94 -20.99 -9.86
C GLU A 414 21.81 -19.91 -10.95
N GLN A 415 20.58 -19.56 -11.35
CA GLN A 415 20.33 -18.50 -12.33
C GLN A 415 20.87 -17.14 -11.86
N VAL A 416 20.68 -16.79 -10.58
CA VAL A 416 21.26 -15.58 -9.97
C VAL A 416 22.78 -15.59 -10.11
N LEU A 417 23.43 -16.70 -9.73
CA LEU A 417 24.89 -16.83 -9.77
C LEU A 417 25.43 -16.78 -11.19
N LEU A 418 24.78 -17.46 -12.15
CA LEU A 418 25.13 -17.40 -13.57
C LEU A 418 25.09 -15.97 -14.11
N ASN A 419 24.05 -15.21 -13.76
CA ASN A 419 23.93 -13.81 -14.16
C ASN A 419 25.07 -12.96 -13.59
N LEU A 420 25.40 -13.14 -12.31
CA LEU A 420 26.51 -12.41 -11.69
C LEU A 420 27.87 -12.79 -12.29
N TYR A 421 28.15 -14.08 -12.49
CA TYR A 421 29.42 -14.55 -13.06
C TYR A 421 29.59 -14.09 -14.50
N SER A 422 28.53 -14.15 -15.31
CA SER A 422 28.54 -13.68 -16.71
C SER A 422 28.77 -12.16 -16.78
N ASN A 423 28.11 -11.39 -15.92
CA ASN A 423 28.30 -9.94 -15.85
C ASN A 423 29.72 -9.57 -15.40
N ALA A 424 30.26 -10.25 -14.40
CA ALA A 424 31.63 -10.08 -13.96
C ALA A 424 32.63 -10.41 -15.07
N ALA A 425 32.47 -11.56 -15.73
CA ALA A 425 33.34 -11.97 -16.84
C ALA A 425 33.35 -10.95 -17.98
N HIS A 426 32.16 -10.48 -18.38
CA HIS A 426 32.03 -9.46 -19.40
C HIS A 426 32.67 -8.12 -19.00
N ALA A 427 32.50 -7.68 -17.75
CA ALA A 427 33.14 -6.46 -17.27
C ALA A 427 34.67 -6.57 -17.33
N MET A 428 35.21 -7.73 -16.96
CA MET A 428 36.66 -7.99 -16.96
C MET A 428 37.28 -8.12 -18.37
N LYS A 429 36.49 -8.42 -19.42
CA LYS A 429 37.00 -8.44 -20.82
C LYS A 429 37.57 -7.10 -21.28
N SER A 430 37.07 -6.00 -20.71
CA SER A 430 37.51 -4.64 -21.06
C SER A 430 38.88 -4.26 -20.47
N THR A 431 39.37 -5.02 -19.50
CA THR A 431 40.65 -4.82 -18.81
C THR A 431 41.74 -5.70 -19.45
N GLN A 432 42.78 -5.10 -20.03
CA GLN A 432 43.89 -5.85 -20.62
C GLN A 432 44.72 -6.59 -19.55
N GLY A 433 44.76 -7.92 -19.59
CA GLY A 433 45.78 -8.71 -18.91
C GLY A 433 45.27 -9.97 -18.22
N HIS A 434 44.56 -9.85 -17.09
CA HIS A 434 44.08 -11.00 -16.30
C HIS A 434 42.89 -10.59 -15.41
N GLY A 435 41.77 -11.30 -15.53
CA GLY A 435 40.60 -11.12 -14.66
C GLY A 435 40.70 -11.97 -13.38
N VAL A 436 40.17 -11.49 -12.26
CA VAL A 436 40.06 -12.25 -11.01
C VAL A 436 38.62 -12.18 -10.51
N LEU A 437 37.94 -13.34 -10.56
CA LEU A 437 36.62 -13.52 -9.96
C LEU A 437 36.76 -14.15 -8.58
N THR A 438 36.42 -13.41 -7.54
CA THR A 438 36.43 -13.92 -6.16
C THR A 438 35.01 -14.25 -5.71
N VAL A 439 34.76 -15.50 -5.33
CA VAL A 439 33.48 -15.92 -4.73
C VAL A 439 33.72 -16.32 -3.28
N ARG A 440 33.03 -15.63 -2.37
CA ARG A 440 33.15 -15.86 -0.92
C ARG A 440 31.78 -16.16 -0.34
N THR A 441 31.69 -17.14 0.54
CA THR A 441 30.48 -17.39 1.32
C THR A 441 30.77 -17.17 2.80
N THR A 442 29.85 -16.53 3.52
CA THR A 442 29.98 -16.30 4.96
C THR A 442 28.66 -16.53 5.69
N ARG A 443 28.74 -17.08 6.89
CA ARG A 443 27.63 -17.27 7.80
C ARG A 443 27.47 -16.04 8.70
N ARG A 444 26.23 -15.55 8.82
CA ARG A 444 25.81 -14.59 9.84
C ARG A 444 24.76 -15.24 10.76
N PRO A 445 24.41 -14.61 11.90
CA PRO A 445 23.49 -15.21 12.88
C PRO A 445 22.13 -15.63 12.30
N GLU A 446 21.56 -14.85 11.38
CA GLU A 446 20.21 -15.09 10.82
C GLU A 446 20.18 -15.25 9.30
N GLU A 447 21.32 -15.12 8.62
CA GLU A 447 21.42 -15.12 7.16
C GLU A 447 22.75 -15.71 6.67
N VAL A 448 22.78 -16.20 5.43
CA VAL A 448 23.98 -16.60 4.71
C VAL A 448 24.28 -15.56 3.64
N HIS A 449 25.55 -15.16 3.54
CA HIS A 449 26.02 -14.20 2.55
C HIS A 449 26.81 -14.92 1.45
N VAL A 450 26.51 -14.58 0.19
CA VAL A 450 27.33 -14.93 -0.97
C VAL A 450 27.83 -13.62 -1.59
N GLU A 451 29.15 -13.46 -1.61
CA GLU A 451 29.84 -12.33 -2.19
C GLU A 451 30.49 -12.74 -3.52
N VAL A 452 30.19 -12.00 -4.58
CA VAL A 452 30.81 -12.12 -5.89
C VAL A 452 31.53 -10.81 -6.18
N THR A 453 32.86 -10.86 -6.20
CA THR A 453 33.73 -9.71 -6.44
C THR A 453 34.54 -9.90 -7.72
N ASP A 454 34.51 -8.92 -8.62
CA ASP A 454 35.37 -8.84 -9.79
C ASP A 454 36.41 -7.71 -9.64
N ASN A 455 37.46 -7.78 -10.46
CA ASN A 455 38.49 -6.72 -10.56
C ASN A 455 38.36 -5.93 -11.88
N GLY A 456 37.17 -5.86 -12.47
CA GLY A 456 36.91 -5.10 -13.69
C GLY A 456 36.95 -3.58 -13.46
N PRO A 457 36.40 -2.76 -14.39
CA PRO A 457 36.43 -1.30 -14.28
C PRO A 457 35.55 -0.72 -13.16
N GLY A 458 34.73 -1.56 -12.50
CA GLY A 458 33.70 -1.12 -11.55
C GLY A 458 32.49 -0.49 -12.25
N ILE A 459 31.56 0.03 -11.46
CA ILE A 459 30.28 0.58 -11.92
C ILE A 459 30.33 2.12 -11.81
N PRO A 460 30.12 2.88 -12.89
CA PRO A 460 30.02 4.34 -12.82
C PRO A 460 28.96 4.80 -11.81
N ALA A 461 29.23 5.87 -11.06
CA ALA A 461 28.36 6.33 -9.98
C ALA A 461 26.94 6.70 -10.46
N GLU A 462 26.83 7.21 -11.68
CA GLU A 462 25.56 7.52 -12.36
C GLU A 462 24.71 6.27 -12.67
N HIS A 463 25.30 5.08 -12.75
CA HIS A 463 24.59 3.85 -13.08
C HIS A 463 24.22 3.02 -11.83
N LEU A 464 24.88 3.22 -10.68
CA LEU A 464 24.65 2.44 -9.46
C LEU A 464 23.16 2.41 -9.01
N GLY A 465 22.42 3.50 -9.24
CA GLY A 465 20.98 3.57 -8.93
C GLY A 465 20.07 2.89 -9.97
N HIS A 466 20.58 2.60 -11.16
CA HIS A 466 19.81 2.14 -12.32
C HIS A 466 20.18 0.73 -12.80
N ILE A 467 21.27 0.13 -12.31
CA ILE A 467 21.70 -1.21 -12.77
C ILE A 467 20.68 -2.33 -12.52
N PHE A 468 19.72 -2.11 -11.62
CA PHE A 468 18.63 -3.03 -11.32
C PHE A 468 17.33 -2.68 -12.06
N ASP A 469 17.31 -1.58 -12.83
CA ASP A 469 16.16 -1.22 -13.64
C ASP A 469 16.02 -2.20 -14.82
N PRO A 470 14.81 -2.70 -15.12
CA PRO A 470 14.59 -3.59 -16.25
C PRO A 470 15.02 -2.95 -17.57
N PHE A 471 15.67 -3.74 -18.44
CA PHE A 471 16.19 -3.35 -19.75
C PHE A 471 17.36 -2.34 -19.72
N PHE A 472 17.84 -1.96 -18.54
CA PHE A 472 19.04 -1.13 -18.41
C PHE A 472 20.28 -1.96 -18.77
N THR A 473 21.06 -1.49 -19.75
CA THR A 473 22.31 -2.11 -20.16
C THR A 473 23.28 -1.05 -20.68
N THR A 474 24.56 -1.18 -20.34
CA THR A 474 25.65 -0.36 -20.89
C THR A 474 26.33 -1.03 -22.09
N LYS A 475 25.87 -2.23 -22.47
CA LYS A 475 26.42 -3.02 -23.59
C LYS A 475 25.87 -2.54 -24.94
N PRO A 476 26.60 -2.75 -26.06
CA PRO A 476 26.10 -2.50 -27.41
C PRO A 476 24.76 -3.20 -27.70
N ALA A 477 23.98 -2.61 -28.61
CA ALA A 477 22.67 -3.14 -28.99
C ALA A 477 22.78 -4.61 -29.45
N GLY A 478 22.14 -5.51 -28.71
CA GLY A 478 22.19 -6.95 -28.92
C GLY A 478 23.01 -7.70 -27.86
N GLU A 479 24.09 -7.17 -27.33
CA GLU A 479 24.98 -7.93 -26.44
C GLU A 479 24.46 -8.06 -24.98
N GLY A 480 23.42 -7.29 -24.62
CA GLY A 480 22.81 -7.35 -23.30
C GLY A 480 21.30 -7.12 -23.35
N THR A 481 20.54 -8.01 -22.71
CA THR A 481 19.08 -7.87 -22.55
C THR A 481 18.68 -6.83 -21.51
N GLY A 482 19.60 -6.46 -20.62
CA GLY A 482 19.33 -5.58 -19.47
C GLY A 482 18.38 -6.19 -18.42
N LEU A 483 18.10 -7.50 -18.51
CA LEU A 483 17.18 -8.20 -17.60
C LEU A 483 17.89 -9.00 -16.51
N GLY A 484 19.19 -9.30 -16.67
CA GLY A 484 19.89 -10.24 -15.79
C GLY A 484 19.95 -9.82 -14.31
N LEU A 485 20.27 -8.55 -14.03
CA LEU A 485 20.38 -8.04 -12.66
C LEU A 485 19.01 -7.74 -12.03
N SER A 486 18.04 -7.27 -12.81
CA SER A 486 16.67 -7.04 -12.33
C SER A 486 15.97 -8.37 -11.99
N LEU A 487 16.19 -9.41 -12.80
CA LEU A 487 15.77 -10.78 -12.50
C LEU A 487 16.46 -11.32 -11.24
N ALA A 488 17.77 -11.13 -11.11
CA ALA A 488 18.52 -11.59 -9.95
C ALA A 488 18.02 -10.94 -8.65
N LEU A 489 17.72 -9.64 -8.66
CA LEU A 489 17.11 -8.93 -7.54
C LEU A 489 15.72 -9.48 -7.19
N GLY A 490 14.89 -9.74 -8.20
CA GLY A 490 13.55 -10.32 -8.03
C GLY A 490 13.58 -11.70 -7.37
N ILE A 491 14.44 -12.59 -7.86
CA ILE A 491 14.62 -13.95 -7.30
C ILE A 491 15.06 -13.86 -5.84
N ILE A 492 16.06 -13.03 -5.52
CA ILE A 492 16.56 -12.92 -4.14
C ILE A 492 15.50 -12.33 -3.20
N ALA A 493 14.75 -11.32 -3.65
CA ALA A 493 13.66 -10.74 -2.87
C ALA A 493 12.53 -11.76 -2.60
N GLU A 494 12.20 -12.59 -3.59
CA GLU A 494 11.21 -13.66 -3.45
C GLU A 494 11.64 -14.68 -2.39
N HIS A 495 12.94 -14.98 -2.31
CA HIS A 495 13.54 -15.82 -1.27
C HIS A 495 13.65 -15.15 0.11
N GLY A 496 13.07 -13.96 0.30
CA GLY A 496 13.17 -13.20 1.55
C GLY A 496 14.57 -12.65 1.82
N GLY A 497 15.42 -12.65 0.78
CA GLY A 497 16.79 -12.17 0.83
C GLY A 497 16.93 -10.72 0.38
N ARG A 498 18.18 -10.22 0.42
CA ARG A 498 18.56 -8.91 -0.09
C ARG A 498 19.80 -9.02 -0.97
N MET A 499 19.87 -8.19 -2.01
CA MET A 499 21.06 -8.04 -2.83
C MET A 499 21.55 -6.60 -2.75
N THR A 500 22.86 -6.42 -2.55
CA THR A 500 23.51 -5.11 -2.52
C THR A 500 24.73 -5.10 -3.43
N VAL A 501 25.07 -3.92 -3.94
CA VAL A 501 26.21 -3.71 -4.83
C VAL A 501 27.07 -2.56 -4.30
N ALA A 502 28.39 -2.69 -4.42
CA ALA A 502 29.33 -1.61 -4.15
C ALA A 502 30.56 -1.74 -5.05
N ASN A 503 31.20 -0.62 -5.39
CA ASN A 503 32.52 -0.66 -6.02
C ASN A 503 33.60 -1.02 -4.99
N VAL A 504 34.61 -1.77 -5.43
CA VAL A 504 35.76 -2.14 -4.60
C VAL A 504 36.84 -1.05 -4.70
N PRO A 505 37.44 -0.62 -3.58
CA PRO A 505 38.59 0.29 -3.61
C PRO A 505 39.74 -0.29 -4.44
N GLY A 506 40.17 0.43 -5.49
CA GLY A 506 41.26 0.01 -6.37
C GLY A 506 40.81 -0.27 -7.81
N SER A 507 39.78 -1.12 -8.01
CA SER A 507 39.03 -1.34 -9.26
C SER A 507 38.04 -2.51 -9.03
N GLY A 508 36.89 -2.50 -9.69
CA GLY A 508 35.96 -3.64 -9.72
C GLY A 508 34.65 -3.45 -8.96
N ALA A 509 33.75 -4.42 -9.07
CA ALA A 509 32.46 -4.41 -8.39
C ALA A 509 32.30 -5.61 -7.44
N ARG A 510 31.54 -5.39 -6.37
CA ARG A 510 31.17 -6.41 -5.38
C ARG A 510 29.66 -6.48 -5.26
N PHE A 511 29.12 -7.66 -5.54
CA PHE A 511 27.72 -8.01 -5.29
C PHE A 511 27.64 -8.89 -4.06
N VAL A 512 26.74 -8.57 -3.13
CA VAL A 512 26.48 -9.35 -1.91
C VAL A 512 25.03 -9.77 -1.90
N ILE A 513 24.80 -11.08 -1.85
CA ILE A 513 23.49 -11.72 -1.70
C ILE A 513 23.36 -12.17 -0.25
N SER A 514 22.28 -11.79 0.42
CA SER A 514 21.91 -12.22 1.78
C SER A 514 20.66 -13.08 1.72
N LEU A 515 20.70 -14.32 2.22
CA LEU A 515 19.57 -15.25 2.25
C LEU A 515 19.25 -15.67 3.69
N PRO A 516 17.97 -15.67 4.11
CA PRO A 516 17.59 -16.08 5.47
C PRO A 516 17.76 -17.58 5.70
N LEU A 517 18.02 -17.97 6.95
CA LEU A 517 18.12 -19.38 7.36
C LEU A 517 16.72 -20.04 7.42
N GLY A 518 16.57 -21.21 6.80
CA GLY A 518 15.28 -21.89 6.65
C GLY A 518 14.97 -22.95 7.73
N LEU A 519 14.00 -22.69 8.60
CA LEU A 519 13.43 -23.66 9.55
C LEU A 519 12.17 -24.32 8.99
N ARG A 520 12.33 -25.35 8.16
CA ARG A 520 11.34 -26.43 8.00
C ARG A 520 11.97 -27.69 7.41
N VAL A 521 11.52 -28.84 7.91
CA VAL A 521 11.99 -30.20 7.60
C VAL A 521 11.19 -30.71 6.41
N ASP A 522 11.84 -31.28 5.39
CA ASP A 522 11.17 -32.15 4.43
C ASP A 522 12.10 -33.20 3.80
N VAL A 523 11.43 -34.27 3.35
CA VAL A 523 11.88 -35.62 2.98
C VAL A 523 12.72 -35.63 1.70
N ALA A 524 13.79 -36.43 1.71
CA ALA A 524 14.79 -36.53 0.65
C ALA A 524 14.27 -37.20 -0.64
N ALA A 525 14.62 -36.62 -1.79
CA ALA A 525 14.37 -37.19 -3.12
C ALA A 525 15.47 -38.19 -3.53
N SER A 526 15.08 -39.29 -4.18
CA SER A 526 15.94 -40.38 -4.65
C SER A 526 16.57 -40.06 -6.04
N PRO A 527 17.75 -40.61 -6.39
CA PRO A 527 18.45 -40.30 -7.65
C PRO A 527 17.83 -41.02 -8.86
N ALA A 528 17.89 -40.36 -10.03
CA ALA A 528 17.40 -40.85 -11.32
C ALA A 528 18.31 -41.96 -11.93
N PRO A 529 17.74 -42.96 -12.62
CA PRO A 529 18.49 -44.05 -13.24
C PRO A 529 19.10 -43.67 -14.61
N GLU A 530 20.26 -44.26 -14.92
CA GLU A 530 20.97 -44.15 -16.20
C GLU A 530 20.22 -44.90 -17.33
N ILE A 531 20.08 -44.26 -18.50
CA ILE A 531 19.33 -44.79 -19.66
C ILE A 531 20.26 -45.58 -20.60
N PRO A 532 19.95 -46.84 -20.95
CA PRO A 532 20.65 -47.58 -22.00
C PRO A 532 20.25 -47.09 -23.41
N SER A 533 21.23 -47.05 -24.32
CA SER A 533 21.05 -46.66 -25.72
C SER A 533 20.51 -47.79 -26.62
N SER A 534 19.69 -47.37 -27.60
CA SER A 534 19.26 -48.04 -28.84
C SER A 534 18.14 -49.11 -28.76
N VAL A 535 16.89 -48.64 -28.73
CA VAL A 535 15.75 -49.38 -29.27
C VAL A 535 15.49 -48.85 -30.70
N GLN A 536 15.76 -49.65 -31.73
CA GLN A 536 15.45 -49.32 -33.12
C GLN A 536 14.06 -49.86 -33.51
N GLY A 537 13.36 -49.22 -34.44
CA GLY A 537 12.10 -49.74 -35.01
C GLY A 537 10.79 -49.35 -34.31
N ALA A 538 10.82 -48.52 -33.26
CA ALA A 538 9.60 -48.08 -32.56
C ALA A 538 8.58 -47.38 -33.49
N ARG A 539 7.29 -47.59 -33.23
CA ARG A 539 6.18 -46.87 -33.90
C ARG A 539 5.85 -45.59 -33.14
N ILE A 540 6.00 -44.45 -33.81
CA ILE A 540 5.84 -43.13 -33.21
C ILE A 540 4.70 -42.39 -33.89
N LEU A 541 3.74 -41.88 -33.11
CA LEU A 541 2.73 -40.95 -33.59
C LEU A 541 3.14 -39.52 -33.19
N ILE A 542 3.23 -38.62 -34.17
CA ILE A 542 3.45 -37.18 -33.95
C ILE A 542 2.12 -36.46 -34.14
N VAL A 543 1.66 -35.76 -33.11
CA VAL A 543 0.44 -34.97 -33.10
C VAL A 543 0.82 -33.52 -32.84
N ASP A 544 0.80 -32.70 -33.87
CA ASP A 544 1.17 -31.28 -33.83
C ASP A 544 0.45 -30.59 -35.00
N ASP A 545 0.07 -29.32 -34.91
CA ASP A 545 -0.66 -28.63 -35.98
C ASP A 545 0.26 -27.92 -36.98
N GLU A 546 1.52 -27.69 -36.59
CA GLU A 546 2.55 -27.06 -37.41
C GLU A 546 3.16 -28.06 -38.41
N GLU A 547 2.72 -27.96 -39.67
CA GLU A 547 3.15 -28.87 -40.75
C GLU A 547 4.68 -28.95 -40.92
N LYS A 548 5.38 -27.82 -40.80
CA LYS A 548 6.84 -27.77 -40.94
C LYS A 548 7.54 -28.57 -39.84
N LEU A 549 7.09 -28.39 -38.60
CA LEU A 549 7.64 -29.10 -37.45
C LEU A 549 7.36 -30.59 -37.54
N ARG A 550 6.11 -30.98 -37.88
CA ARG A 550 5.74 -32.39 -38.11
C ARG A 550 6.67 -33.06 -39.13
N ARG A 551 6.85 -32.45 -40.30
CA ARG A 551 7.70 -32.98 -41.38
C ARG A 551 9.15 -33.16 -40.93
N ILE A 552 9.71 -32.17 -40.22
CA ILE A 552 11.08 -32.23 -39.70
C ILE A 552 11.23 -33.36 -38.69
N LEU A 553 10.30 -33.48 -37.72
CA LEU A 553 10.31 -34.55 -36.73
C LEU A 553 10.17 -35.93 -37.38
N ARG A 554 9.28 -36.06 -38.37
CA ARG A 554 9.12 -37.28 -39.17
C ARG A 554 10.44 -37.65 -39.86
N ASP A 555 11.11 -36.71 -40.49
CA ASP A 555 12.38 -36.96 -41.18
C ASP A 555 13.49 -37.41 -40.22
N VAL A 556 13.62 -36.73 -39.08
CA VAL A 556 14.61 -37.04 -38.04
C VAL A 556 14.41 -38.43 -37.46
N LEU A 557 13.17 -38.75 -37.08
CA LEU A 557 12.84 -40.00 -36.41
C LEU A 557 12.84 -41.18 -37.38
N SER A 558 12.42 -40.97 -38.63
CA SER A 558 12.50 -41.99 -39.68
C SER A 558 13.95 -42.35 -40.02
N ARG A 559 14.84 -41.35 -40.11
CA ARG A 559 16.29 -41.57 -40.29
C ARG A 559 16.94 -42.30 -39.12
N SER A 560 16.35 -42.21 -37.93
CA SER A 560 16.79 -42.94 -36.74
C SER A 560 16.25 -44.39 -36.69
N GLY A 561 15.54 -44.84 -37.74
CA GLY A 561 15.05 -46.21 -37.88
C GLY A 561 13.65 -46.45 -37.29
N HIS A 562 12.90 -45.40 -36.95
CA HIS A 562 11.53 -45.52 -36.42
C HIS A 562 10.48 -45.47 -37.53
N ARG A 563 9.31 -46.06 -37.29
CA ARG A 563 8.13 -45.89 -38.14
C ARG A 563 7.31 -44.73 -37.61
N VAL A 564 7.21 -43.65 -38.36
CA VAL A 564 6.59 -42.42 -37.91
C VAL A 564 5.29 -42.17 -38.67
N GLU A 565 4.22 -41.91 -37.93
CA GLU A 565 2.95 -41.43 -38.44
C GLU A 565 2.65 -40.03 -37.91
N GLU A 566 1.90 -39.25 -38.70
CA GLU A 566 1.57 -37.85 -38.41
C GLU A 566 0.06 -37.70 -38.24
N ALA A 567 -0.35 -36.84 -37.31
CA ALA A 567 -1.72 -36.34 -37.20
C ALA A 567 -1.69 -34.82 -37.04
N ALA A 568 -2.51 -34.10 -37.80
CA ALA A 568 -2.57 -32.63 -37.76
C ALA A 568 -3.58 -32.09 -36.73
N THR A 569 -4.45 -32.96 -36.23
CA THR A 569 -5.57 -32.60 -35.34
C THR A 569 -5.74 -33.64 -34.23
N GLY A 570 -6.38 -33.26 -33.13
CA GLY A 570 -6.63 -34.17 -32.02
C GLY A 570 -7.63 -35.27 -32.37
N HIS A 571 -8.66 -34.98 -33.17
CA HIS A 571 -9.58 -36.00 -33.66
C HIS A 571 -8.89 -37.01 -34.58
N GLU A 572 -7.99 -36.57 -35.46
CA GLU A 572 -7.20 -37.48 -36.28
C GLU A 572 -6.30 -38.39 -35.42
N ALA A 573 -5.67 -37.82 -34.39
CA ALA A 573 -4.87 -38.58 -33.45
C ALA A 573 -5.70 -39.65 -32.72
N ILE A 574 -6.87 -39.30 -32.20
CA ILE A 574 -7.80 -40.24 -31.54
C ILE A 574 -8.18 -41.37 -32.50
N ALA A 575 -8.59 -41.05 -33.73
CA ALA A 575 -8.98 -42.06 -34.72
C ALA A 575 -7.85 -43.04 -35.07
N ARG A 576 -6.58 -42.60 -35.02
CA ARG A 576 -5.41 -43.46 -35.24
C ARG A 576 -5.09 -44.32 -34.03
N ILE A 577 -5.13 -43.73 -32.83
CA ILE A 577 -4.88 -44.41 -31.54
C ILE A 577 -5.92 -45.51 -31.29
N GLU A 578 -7.17 -45.32 -31.72
CA GLU A 578 -8.21 -46.34 -31.60
C GLU A 578 -7.96 -47.55 -32.53
N ARG A 579 -7.31 -47.33 -33.69
CA ARG A 579 -7.04 -48.37 -34.68
C ARG A 579 -5.81 -49.21 -34.36
N GLN A 580 -4.78 -48.63 -33.75
CA GLN A 580 -3.51 -49.30 -33.49
C GLN A 580 -2.73 -48.70 -32.33
N ASP A 581 -1.84 -49.51 -31.75
CA ASP A 581 -1.00 -49.10 -30.62
C ASP A 581 0.35 -48.52 -31.09
N TYR A 582 0.78 -47.44 -30.43
CA TYR A 582 2.07 -46.78 -30.69
C TYR A 582 3.04 -47.00 -29.52
N ASP A 583 4.33 -47.00 -29.82
CA ASP A 583 5.41 -47.11 -28.84
C ASP A 583 5.77 -45.75 -28.23
N ILE A 584 5.53 -44.67 -28.98
CA ILE A 584 5.57 -43.30 -28.49
C ILE A 584 4.45 -42.49 -29.13
N ILE A 585 3.82 -41.63 -28.33
CA ILE A 585 2.90 -40.58 -28.82
C ILE A 585 3.47 -39.24 -28.41
N ALA A 586 3.98 -38.47 -29.37
CA ALA A 586 4.43 -37.10 -29.17
C ALA A 586 3.24 -36.17 -29.42
N LEU A 587 2.74 -35.53 -28.37
CA LEU A 587 1.45 -34.83 -28.38
C LEU A 587 1.59 -33.36 -28.03
N ASP A 588 1.28 -32.46 -28.96
CA ASP A 588 1.10 -31.04 -28.65
C ASP A 588 -0.15 -30.83 -27.77
N LEU A 589 -0.05 -29.88 -26.84
CA LEU A 589 -1.17 -29.44 -26.01
C LEU A 589 -2.14 -28.52 -26.77
N ARG A 590 -1.63 -27.69 -27.69
CA ARG A 590 -2.47 -26.80 -28.50
C ARG A 590 -2.68 -27.40 -29.88
N LEU A 591 -3.84 -28.01 -30.10
CA LEU A 591 -4.28 -28.46 -31.42
C LEU A 591 -5.48 -27.61 -31.87
N PRO A 592 -5.72 -27.48 -33.19
CA PRO A 592 -6.71 -26.55 -33.75
C PRO A 592 -8.16 -26.89 -33.43
N ASP A 593 -8.44 -28.14 -33.09
CA ASP A 593 -9.79 -28.69 -32.90
C ASP A 593 -10.12 -29.00 -31.43
N ILE A 594 -9.21 -29.65 -30.71
CA ILE A 594 -9.36 -30.00 -29.29
C ILE A 594 -8.06 -29.79 -28.53
N HIS A 595 -8.13 -29.47 -27.24
CA HIS A 595 -6.93 -29.39 -26.42
C HIS A 595 -6.29 -30.77 -26.24
N GLY A 596 -4.95 -30.87 -26.22
CA GLY A 596 -4.23 -32.14 -26.10
C GLY A 596 -4.56 -32.93 -24.83
N SER A 597 -5.04 -32.25 -23.77
CA SER A 597 -5.56 -32.90 -22.57
C SER A 597 -6.79 -33.79 -22.83
N ALA A 598 -7.60 -33.49 -23.86
CA ALA A 598 -8.71 -34.33 -24.28
C ALA A 598 -8.23 -35.60 -24.98
N VAL A 599 -7.18 -35.50 -25.82
CA VAL A 599 -6.52 -36.66 -26.45
C VAL A 599 -5.90 -37.56 -25.38
N TRP A 600 -5.21 -36.97 -24.39
CA TRP A 600 -4.67 -37.68 -23.23
C TRP A 600 -5.74 -38.44 -22.44
N ARG A 601 -6.87 -37.80 -22.14
CA ARG A 601 -7.98 -38.45 -21.43
C ARG A 601 -8.51 -39.67 -22.20
N ARG A 602 -8.65 -39.55 -23.53
CA ARG A 602 -9.05 -40.68 -24.38
C ARG A 602 -8.02 -41.81 -24.38
N ILE A 603 -6.73 -41.50 -24.34
CA ILE A 603 -5.66 -42.51 -24.22
C ILE A 603 -5.76 -43.25 -22.87
N LEU A 604 -6.05 -42.54 -21.78
CA LEU A 604 -6.26 -43.14 -20.45
C LEU A 604 -7.49 -44.04 -20.42
N GLU A 605 -8.64 -43.55 -20.91
CA GLU A 605 -9.90 -44.29 -20.99
C GLU A 605 -9.79 -45.58 -21.83
N GLY A 606 -8.94 -45.57 -22.86
CA GLY A 606 -8.73 -46.71 -23.74
C GLY A 606 -8.06 -47.93 -23.07
N GLY A 607 -7.36 -47.77 -21.95
CA GLY A 607 -6.83 -48.89 -21.14
C GLY A 607 -5.72 -49.72 -21.78
N ARG A 608 -5.18 -49.35 -22.95
CA ARG A 608 -4.18 -50.13 -23.71
C ARG A 608 -2.73 -49.91 -23.25
N GLY A 609 -2.52 -49.29 -22.09
CA GLY A 609 -1.18 -48.98 -21.54
C GLY A 609 -0.39 -47.90 -22.30
N MET A 610 -0.97 -47.28 -23.34
CA MET A 610 -0.31 -46.23 -24.13
C MET A 610 -0.09 -44.92 -23.37
N ALA A 611 -0.78 -44.70 -22.25
CA ALA A 611 -0.55 -43.53 -21.39
C ALA A 611 0.91 -43.44 -20.91
N ALA A 612 1.55 -44.60 -20.65
CA ALA A 612 2.96 -44.67 -20.27
C ALA A 612 3.94 -44.39 -21.42
N ARG A 613 3.43 -44.10 -22.64
CA ARG A 613 4.21 -43.89 -23.87
C ARG A 613 4.06 -42.47 -24.43
N VAL A 614 3.30 -41.61 -23.74
CA VAL A 614 3.07 -40.23 -24.16
C VAL A 614 4.25 -39.34 -23.74
N ILE A 615 4.66 -38.48 -24.67
CA ILE A 615 5.55 -37.33 -24.48
C ILE A 615 4.74 -36.09 -24.85
N PHE A 616 4.60 -35.15 -23.93
CA PHE A 616 3.94 -33.88 -24.25
C PHE A 616 4.92 -32.93 -24.91
N ILE A 617 4.49 -32.27 -25.98
CA ILE A 617 5.21 -31.16 -26.59
C ILE A 617 4.44 -29.89 -26.21
N THR A 618 5.14 -28.88 -25.68
CA THR A 618 4.47 -27.62 -25.35
C THR A 618 5.37 -26.42 -25.63
N GLY A 619 4.80 -25.42 -26.30
CA GLY A 619 5.31 -24.05 -26.31
C GLY A 619 4.62 -23.15 -25.28
N ASP A 620 3.58 -23.64 -24.61
CA ASP A 620 2.87 -22.95 -23.53
C ASP A 620 3.46 -23.33 -22.18
N THR A 621 4.53 -22.64 -21.79
CA THR A 621 5.16 -22.83 -20.49
C THR A 621 4.49 -22.02 -19.38
N MET A 622 3.47 -21.22 -19.71
CA MET A 622 2.98 -20.12 -18.88
C MET A 622 1.54 -20.28 -18.39
N SER A 623 0.72 -21.11 -19.03
CA SER A 623 -0.63 -21.41 -18.55
C SER A 623 -0.58 -22.24 -17.24
N PRO A 624 -1.11 -21.73 -16.11
CA PRO A 624 -1.20 -22.49 -14.85
C PRO A 624 -1.97 -23.81 -15.02
N ASP A 625 -3.00 -23.80 -15.86
CA ASP A 625 -3.82 -24.98 -16.16
C ASP A 625 -3.02 -26.04 -16.92
N ALA A 626 -2.15 -25.62 -17.86
CA ALA A 626 -1.28 -26.53 -18.59
C ALA A 626 -0.20 -27.12 -17.68
N GLN A 627 0.39 -26.31 -16.80
CA GLN A 627 1.40 -26.76 -15.83
C GLN A 627 0.82 -27.82 -14.87
N LYS A 628 -0.31 -27.51 -14.24
CA LYS A 628 -1.00 -28.42 -13.32
C LYS A 628 -1.38 -29.72 -14.02
N PHE A 629 -1.91 -29.63 -15.24
CA PHE A 629 -2.22 -30.81 -16.06
C PHE A 629 -0.99 -31.69 -16.33
N LEU A 630 0.17 -31.11 -16.67
CA LEU A 630 1.39 -31.85 -16.96
C LEU A 630 1.95 -32.55 -15.70
N GLU A 631 1.87 -31.88 -14.55
CA GLU A 631 2.23 -32.44 -13.25
C GLU A 631 1.32 -33.62 -12.87
N ASP A 632 0.01 -33.44 -13.00
CA ASP A 632 -0.99 -34.49 -12.76
C ASP A 632 -0.80 -35.70 -13.71
N ALA A 633 -0.40 -35.45 -14.96
CA ALA A 633 -0.15 -36.51 -15.94
C ALA A 633 1.15 -37.29 -15.67
N GLY A 634 2.15 -36.68 -15.02
CA GLY A 634 3.41 -37.34 -14.64
C GLY A 634 4.22 -37.90 -15.82
N ARG A 635 4.10 -37.31 -17.01
CA ARG A 635 4.77 -37.77 -18.25
C ARG A 635 5.91 -36.83 -18.68
N PRO A 636 6.91 -37.33 -19.44
CA PRO A 636 7.97 -36.47 -19.97
C PRO A 636 7.42 -35.35 -20.87
N VAL A 637 8.04 -34.17 -20.76
CA VAL A 637 7.63 -32.96 -21.49
C VAL A 637 8.80 -32.39 -22.28
N LEU A 638 8.61 -32.24 -23.60
CA LEU A 638 9.50 -31.51 -24.49
C LEU A 638 9.02 -30.06 -24.63
N ARG A 639 9.83 -29.13 -24.15
CA ARG A 639 9.52 -27.69 -24.19
C ARG A 639 10.06 -27.08 -25.48
N LYS A 640 9.20 -26.43 -26.27
CA LYS A 640 9.62 -25.61 -27.42
C LYS A 640 10.34 -24.34 -26.90
N PRO A 641 11.52 -23.97 -27.43
CA PRO A 641 12.29 -24.66 -28.46
C PRO A 641 13.17 -25.79 -27.91
N PHE A 642 13.21 -26.91 -28.63
CA PHE A 642 13.99 -28.12 -28.30
C PHE A 642 14.96 -28.50 -29.42
N THR A 643 15.96 -29.31 -29.08
CA THR A 643 17.01 -29.77 -30.02
C THR A 643 16.81 -31.24 -30.41
N LEU A 644 17.50 -31.68 -31.47
CA LEU A 644 17.50 -33.09 -31.90
C LEU A 644 17.96 -34.03 -30.77
N ASP A 645 19.00 -33.64 -30.04
CA ASP A 645 19.53 -34.42 -28.91
C ASP A 645 18.51 -34.58 -27.78
N THR A 646 17.78 -33.50 -27.46
CA THR A 646 16.75 -33.52 -26.41
C THR A 646 15.60 -34.46 -26.79
N ILE A 647 15.17 -34.45 -28.05
CA ILE A 647 14.15 -35.38 -28.57
C ILE A 647 14.64 -36.83 -28.45
N GLN A 648 15.84 -37.12 -28.96
CA GLN A 648 16.40 -38.47 -28.96
C GLN A 648 16.57 -39.03 -27.54
N LYS A 649 17.04 -38.21 -26.60
CA LYS A 649 17.14 -38.56 -25.18
C LYS A 649 15.78 -38.85 -24.54
N THR A 650 14.78 -38.02 -24.82
CA THR A 650 13.44 -38.18 -24.24
C THR A 650 12.74 -39.43 -24.78
N ILE A 651 12.91 -39.71 -26.08
CA ILE A 651 12.44 -40.93 -26.72
C ILE A 651 13.11 -42.17 -26.12
N ALA A 652 14.44 -42.15 -25.97
CA ALA A 652 15.18 -43.24 -25.34
C ALA A 652 14.72 -43.48 -23.89
N LEU A 653 14.50 -42.41 -23.12
CA LEU A 653 13.97 -42.48 -21.75
C LEU A 653 12.62 -43.21 -21.73
N VAL A 654 11.65 -42.81 -22.56
CA VAL A 654 10.32 -43.43 -22.59
C VAL A 654 10.38 -44.89 -23.04
N LEU A 655 11.21 -45.23 -24.02
CA LEU A 655 11.37 -46.60 -24.50
C LEU A 655 12.10 -47.51 -23.50
N SER A 656 12.92 -46.93 -22.61
CA SER A 656 13.64 -47.69 -21.57
C SER A 656 12.78 -48.03 -20.35
N GLN A 657 11.63 -47.38 -20.18
CA GLN A 657 10.70 -47.67 -19.08
C GLN A 657 9.82 -48.88 -19.46
N PRO A 658 9.84 -50.00 -18.71
CA PRO A 658 8.88 -51.08 -18.92
C PRO A 658 7.46 -50.54 -18.70
N PRO A 659 6.44 -51.06 -19.42
CA PRO A 659 5.06 -50.62 -19.25
C PRO A 659 4.64 -50.87 -17.80
N VAL A 660 4.59 -49.81 -17.00
CA VAL A 660 4.09 -49.88 -15.63
C VAL A 660 2.58 -50.10 -15.74
N MET A 661 2.12 -51.32 -15.47
CA MET A 661 0.74 -51.56 -15.08
C MET A 661 0.48 -50.71 -13.82
N GLN A 662 -0.41 -49.73 -13.92
CA GLN A 662 -0.87 -49.03 -12.73
C GLN A 662 -1.56 -50.02 -11.78
N PRO A 663 -1.33 -49.93 -10.46
CA PRO A 663 -2.08 -50.72 -9.50
C PRO A 663 -3.56 -50.32 -9.55
N GLU A 664 -4.46 -51.30 -9.42
CA GLU A 664 -5.90 -51.06 -9.30
C GLU A 664 -6.18 -49.96 -8.27
N PRO A 665 -7.18 -49.09 -8.51
CA PRO A 665 -7.59 -48.11 -7.52
C PRO A 665 -8.02 -48.84 -6.25
N SER A 666 -7.28 -48.61 -5.16
CA SER A 666 -7.65 -49.07 -3.82
C SER A 666 -9.11 -48.69 -3.51
N PRO A 667 -9.93 -49.60 -2.93
CA PRO A 667 -11.37 -49.43 -2.76
C PRO A 667 -11.77 -48.44 -1.66
N ARG A 668 -11.08 -47.29 -1.54
CA ARG A 668 -11.30 -46.31 -0.45
C ARG A 668 -11.92 -44.98 -0.86
N ASN A 669 -12.20 -44.74 -2.14
CA ASN A 669 -12.80 -43.46 -2.59
C ASN A 669 -14.25 -43.57 -3.11
N ALA A 670 -14.88 -44.74 -3.10
CA ALA A 670 -16.29 -44.87 -3.46
C ALA A 670 -17.25 -44.27 -2.41
N ASP A 671 -16.79 -44.10 -1.16
CA ASP A 671 -17.65 -43.63 -0.07
C ASP A 671 -17.63 -42.09 0.12
N ALA A 672 -16.77 -41.36 -0.60
CA ALA A 672 -16.64 -39.91 -0.45
C ALA A 672 -17.51 -39.08 -1.42
N GLU A 673 -18.02 -39.67 -2.51
CA GLU A 673 -18.81 -38.97 -3.52
C GLU A 673 -20.34 -38.95 -3.25
N ILE A 674 -20.83 -39.64 -2.21
CA ILE A 674 -22.26 -39.66 -1.88
C ILE A 674 -22.65 -38.55 -0.87
N ALA A 675 -21.69 -37.86 -0.24
CA ALA A 675 -21.98 -36.89 0.81
C ALA A 675 -22.25 -35.44 0.33
N HIS A 676 -22.18 -35.14 -0.97
CA HIS A 676 -22.45 -33.80 -1.52
C HIS A 676 -23.77 -33.69 -2.30
N MET A 677 -24.64 -34.70 -2.20
CA MET A 677 -25.97 -34.70 -2.82
C MET A 677 -27.11 -34.89 -1.80
N PHE A 678 -27.02 -34.20 -0.65
CA PHE A 678 -28.15 -33.89 0.24
C PHE A 678 -27.98 -32.53 0.91
#